data_AF-A0A223M0M2-F1
#
_entry.id   AF-A0A223M0M2-F1
#
_cell.length_a   1.000
_cell.length_b   1.000
_cell.length_c   1.000
_cell.angle_alpha   90.00
_cell.angle_beta   90.00
_cell.angle_gamma   90.00
#
_symmetry.space_group_name_H-M   'P 1'
#
loop_
_entity.id
_entity.type
_entity.pdbx_description
1 polymer ?
#
loop_
_entity_poly.entity_id
_entity_poly.type
_entity_poly.pdbx_seq_one_letter_code
_entity_poly.pdbx_strand_id
1 'polypeptide(L)'
;MPTYPPEKAQIMDFPTIRPSSRQPRLAIIASFTLIAVFVVWLILPRTTIPQDQVIPIPIASKAVAVLNGETLSGTVTFIQPFPTAPVTISGEIKNLKSSAKHGFHIHASGDLTNGCTSAGPHFNPLDRTHGAPTDFYRHVGDLGNIEADAQGVASFSFEDQMISLNGPLSIVGRALVVHAGTDDLGRGGDEESAKTGNAGARAACAVIEQSTSPFRLPSAMTPNPPAPGVSYYTPAQYPPSGAAAEEDSSKVPTLFKPIKIRGVEFHNRIWLVKEGTGTTEHDVLMNDVAIRFSQVSPMCQYSAQNGQLTDWHLAHLGGIFTRGPGLTIIEATAVAPEGRITPEDSGLWSDEQIAPLQRIVEFAHSQNQKIAIQLAHAGRKASTVAPWLDMGALATEDVGGWPDAVVGPSALPYNEHFPVPKELNRAGIRRIQRAFVAAAKRALRAGFDVIEIHNAHGYLLDSFVSPVSNKRTDEYGGSFENRIRFTLETVDAVRAVIPPDMPLFLRGRAFDRISATDWLEESLPDELSWRSEDTVRLAGILADHGVDLIDVSTGGIHPLQKVKGGPAYQAPFAEAVKKVHGDKIIVSTVGAITDGKTAQRCLDKGQADVVMAGRAFQKNPGLVWQFAEDLGVTITVAHQIEWGFKGRGKVGRKAARL
;
A
#
# COMPACT_ATOMS: atom_id res chain seq x y z
N MET A 1 -42.11 14.80 17.72
CA MET A 1 -43.37 14.03 17.59
C MET A 1 -43.70 13.92 16.11
N PRO A 2 -44.35 12.84 15.62
CA PRO A 2 -45.03 11.79 16.38
C PRO A 2 -44.08 10.69 16.90
N THR A 3 -44.59 9.85 17.80
CA THR A 3 -43.85 8.77 18.49
C THR A 3 -44.51 7.42 18.21
N TYR A 4 -43.72 6.41 17.82
CA TYR A 4 -44.14 5.01 17.80
C TYR A 4 -43.61 4.28 19.05
N PRO A 5 -44.38 3.34 19.64
CA PRO A 5 -43.94 2.56 20.80
C PRO A 5 -43.05 1.37 20.39
N PRO A 6 -42.09 0.93 21.24
CA PRO A 6 -41.25 -0.23 20.95
C PRO A 6 -41.95 -1.56 21.29
N GLU A 7 -41.85 -2.54 20.39
CA GLU A 7 -42.25 -3.92 20.66
C GLU A 7 -41.29 -4.62 21.64
N LYS A 8 -41.84 -5.56 22.43
CA LYS A 8 -41.08 -6.37 23.38
C LYS A 8 -40.45 -7.57 22.65
N ALA A 9 -39.12 -7.58 22.53
CA ALA A 9 -38.39 -8.78 22.13
C ALA A 9 -38.52 -9.87 23.21
N GLN A 10 -39.00 -11.06 22.84
CA GLN A 10 -38.92 -12.24 23.71
C GLN A 10 -37.48 -12.78 23.74
N ILE A 11 -36.97 -12.99 24.95
CA ILE A 11 -35.69 -13.67 25.18
C ILE A 11 -35.95 -15.18 25.10
N MET A 12 -35.23 -15.88 24.22
CA MET A 12 -35.15 -17.35 24.28
C MET A 12 -33.97 -17.76 25.17
N ASP A 13 -34.26 -18.52 26.22
CA ASP A 13 -33.25 -19.09 27.11
C ASP A 13 -32.48 -20.23 26.42
N PHE A 14 -31.14 -20.15 26.47
CA PHE A 14 -30.26 -21.24 26.07
C PHE A 14 -29.76 -22.01 27.32
N PRO A 15 -29.73 -23.36 27.30
CA PRO A 15 -29.34 -24.15 28.47
C PRO A 15 -27.83 -24.05 28.77
N THR A 16 -27.49 -23.92 30.04
CA THR A 16 -26.10 -23.80 30.52
C THR A 16 -25.39 -25.16 30.56
N ILE A 17 -24.40 -25.36 29.68
CA ILE A 17 -23.53 -26.54 29.70
C ILE A 17 -22.41 -26.33 30.73
N ARG A 18 -22.31 -27.22 31.74
CA ARG A 18 -21.18 -27.26 32.68
C ARG A 18 -19.98 -27.99 32.02
N PRO A 19 -18.73 -27.50 32.17
CA PRO A 19 -17.57 -28.16 31.61
C PRO A 19 -17.21 -29.45 32.37
N SER A 20 -16.97 -30.54 31.65
CA SER A 20 -16.52 -31.82 32.23
C SER A 20 -14.99 -31.91 32.29
N SER A 21 -14.46 -32.27 33.45
CA SER A 21 -13.02 -32.32 33.73
C SER A 21 -12.38 -33.62 33.24
N ARG A 22 -11.98 -33.71 31.96
CA ARG A 22 -11.21 -34.88 31.45
C ARG A 22 -10.51 -34.75 30.08
N GLN A 23 -9.64 -33.76 29.82
CA GLN A 23 -8.65 -33.85 28.71
C GLN A 23 -7.34 -33.07 28.93
N PRO A 24 -6.29 -33.67 29.52
CA PRO A 24 -4.92 -33.11 29.52
C PRO A 24 -3.95 -33.81 28.55
N ARG A 25 -4.43 -34.73 27.68
CA ARG A 25 -3.54 -35.59 26.84
C ARG A 25 -3.50 -35.26 25.34
N LEU A 26 -4.44 -34.51 24.77
CA LEU A 26 -4.38 -34.13 23.34
C LEU A 26 -3.46 -32.93 23.08
N ALA A 27 -3.42 -31.94 23.98
CA ALA A 27 -2.65 -30.70 23.78
C ALA A 27 -1.14 -30.93 23.57
N ILE A 28 -0.56 -31.92 24.26
CA ILE A 28 0.88 -32.20 24.21
C ILE A 28 1.31 -32.77 22.85
N ILE A 29 0.46 -33.60 22.21
CA ILE A 29 0.79 -34.22 20.91
C ILE A 29 0.82 -33.15 19.80
N ALA A 30 -0.12 -32.19 19.83
CA ALA A 30 -0.14 -31.08 18.88
C ALA A 30 1.14 -30.20 18.97
N SER A 31 1.66 -29.97 20.18
CA SER A 31 2.88 -29.18 20.38
C SER A 31 4.13 -29.81 19.77
N PHE A 32 4.31 -31.13 19.88
CA PHE A 32 5.48 -31.81 19.30
C PHE A 32 5.46 -31.86 17.78
N THR A 33 4.28 -32.01 17.15
CA THR A 33 4.16 -32.00 15.69
C THR A 33 4.49 -30.63 15.08
N LEU A 34 4.05 -29.54 15.71
CA LEU A 34 4.36 -28.18 15.28
C LEU A 34 5.87 -27.86 15.37
N ILE A 35 6.55 -28.30 16.44
CA ILE A 35 8.00 -28.10 16.60
C ILE A 35 8.77 -28.88 15.51
N ALA A 36 8.37 -30.10 15.19
CA ALA A 36 9.02 -30.89 14.15
C ALA A 36 8.95 -30.23 12.76
N VAL A 37 7.78 -29.68 12.39
CA VAL A 37 7.61 -28.93 11.12
C VAL A 37 8.47 -27.66 11.11
N PHE A 38 8.54 -26.94 12.23
CA PHE A 38 9.34 -25.71 12.34
C PHE A 38 10.86 -25.97 12.22
N VAL A 39 11.34 -27.08 12.78
CA VAL A 39 12.75 -27.50 12.67
C VAL A 39 13.09 -27.95 11.24
N VAL A 40 12.21 -28.66 10.54
CA VAL A 40 12.42 -29.02 9.12
C VAL A 40 12.46 -27.77 8.24
N TRP A 41 11.63 -26.76 8.51
CA TRP A 41 11.64 -25.48 7.78
C TRP A 41 12.93 -24.67 7.97
N LEU A 42 13.61 -24.80 9.12
CA LEU A 42 14.88 -24.11 9.40
C LEU A 42 16.10 -24.72 8.71
N ILE A 43 16.05 -26.00 8.32
CA ILE A 43 17.22 -26.75 7.84
C ILE A 43 17.27 -26.85 6.30
N LEU A 44 16.16 -26.58 5.61
CA LEU A 44 16.14 -26.56 4.14
C LEU A 44 16.92 -25.34 3.60
N PRO A 45 17.92 -25.53 2.73
CA PRO A 45 18.66 -24.42 2.15
C PRO A 45 17.74 -23.56 1.28
N ARG A 46 17.57 -22.30 1.66
CA ARG A 46 16.83 -21.31 0.86
C ARG A 46 17.61 -21.03 -0.43
N THR A 47 17.23 -21.69 -1.52
CA THR A 47 17.63 -21.28 -2.86
C THR A 47 16.96 -19.94 -3.15
N THR A 48 17.66 -18.85 -2.86
CA THR A 48 17.27 -17.50 -3.24
C THR A 48 17.15 -17.44 -4.76
N ILE A 49 15.94 -17.25 -5.26
CA ILE A 49 15.70 -16.91 -6.67
C ILE A 49 16.36 -15.54 -6.89
N PRO A 50 17.32 -15.40 -7.82
CA PRO A 50 17.95 -14.11 -8.10
C PRO A 50 16.90 -13.09 -8.57
N GLN A 51 16.96 -11.85 -8.05
CA GLN A 51 16.03 -10.78 -8.44
C GLN A 51 16.20 -10.33 -9.90
N ASP A 52 17.29 -10.72 -10.56
CA ASP A 52 17.70 -10.23 -11.88
C ASP A 52 16.95 -10.85 -13.08
N GLN A 53 15.87 -11.59 -12.84
CA GLN A 53 15.02 -12.18 -13.89
C GLN A 53 13.53 -11.77 -13.85
N VAL A 54 13.21 -10.63 -13.23
CA VAL A 54 11.92 -9.96 -13.50
C VAL A 54 12.01 -9.22 -14.83
N ILE A 55 11.92 -9.98 -15.93
CA ILE A 55 11.67 -9.45 -17.27
C ILE A 55 10.33 -8.70 -17.22
N PRO A 56 10.21 -7.47 -17.75
CA PRO A 56 8.90 -6.83 -17.90
C PRO A 56 8.02 -7.72 -18.80
N ILE A 57 7.08 -8.44 -18.19
CA ILE A 57 6.24 -9.39 -18.92
C ILE A 57 5.45 -8.60 -19.98
N PRO A 58 5.61 -8.87 -21.27
CA PRO A 58 4.88 -8.15 -22.30
C PRO A 58 3.39 -8.39 -22.10
N ILE A 59 2.65 -7.32 -21.78
CA ILE A 59 1.24 -7.41 -21.41
C ILE A 59 0.45 -7.96 -22.59
N ALA A 60 0.09 -9.24 -22.52
CA ALA A 60 -0.77 -9.88 -23.49
C ALA A 60 -2.17 -9.32 -23.29
N SER A 61 -2.54 -8.33 -24.10
CA SER A 61 -3.90 -7.79 -24.14
C SER A 61 -4.85 -8.60 -25.00
N LYS A 62 -4.30 -9.49 -25.84
CA LYS A 62 -5.05 -10.41 -26.70
C LYS A 62 -4.32 -11.74 -26.89
N ALA A 63 -5.05 -12.83 -26.73
CA ALA A 63 -4.64 -14.16 -27.18
C ALA A 63 -5.73 -14.78 -28.07
N VAL A 64 -5.37 -15.76 -28.88
CA VAL A 64 -6.29 -16.46 -29.80
C VAL A 64 -5.98 -17.96 -29.77
N ALA A 65 -7.03 -18.78 -29.70
CA ALA A 65 -6.96 -20.21 -29.95
C ALA A 65 -7.74 -20.53 -31.24
N VAL A 66 -7.08 -21.15 -32.21
CA VAL A 66 -7.68 -21.54 -33.49
C VAL A 66 -7.89 -23.06 -33.50
N LEU A 67 -9.14 -23.47 -33.29
CA LEU A 67 -9.55 -24.87 -33.33
C LEU A 67 -9.60 -25.33 -34.80
N ASN A 68 -8.68 -26.22 -35.17
CA ASN A 68 -8.59 -26.84 -36.49
C ASN A 68 -8.53 -28.37 -36.32
N GLY A 69 -9.61 -28.98 -35.85
CA GLY A 69 -9.77 -30.43 -35.79
C GLY A 69 -10.33 -31.01 -37.10
N GLU A 70 -10.24 -32.33 -37.28
CA GLU A 70 -10.80 -33.02 -38.45
C GLU A 70 -12.33 -32.92 -38.54
N THR A 71 -13.01 -32.76 -37.39
CA THR A 71 -14.48 -32.70 -37.28
C THR A 71 -15.01 -31.34 -36.85
N LEU A 72 -14.23 -30.55 -36.11
CA LEU A 72 -14.64 -29.33 -35.41
C LEU A 72 -13.67 -28.18 -35.71
N SER A 73 -14.22 -27.00 -36.02
CA SER A 73 -13.40 -25.82 -36.28
C SER A 73 -13.98 -24.55 -35.66
N GLY A 74 -13.11 -23.59 -35.33
CA GLY A 74 -13.54 -22.35 -34.69
C GLY A 74 -12.39 -21.44 -34.30
N THR A 75 -12.71 -20.22 -33.90
CA THR A 75 -11.73 -19.28 -33.35
C THR A 75 -12.27 -18.71 -32.04
N VAL A 76 -11.45 -18.77 -31.00
CA VAL A 76 -11.72 -18.19 -29.69
C VAL A 76 -10.69 -17.10 -29.41
N THR A 77 -11.17 -15.90 -29.12
CA THR A 77 -10.38 -14.73 -28.78
C THR A 77 -10.53 -14.43 -27.30
N PHE A 78 -9.40 -14.23 -26.64
CA PHE A 78 -9.29 -13.80 -25.26
C PHE A 78 -8.78 -12.35 -25.26
N ILE A 79 -9.44 -11.45 -24.55
CA ILE A 79 -9.04 -10.05 -24.41
C ILE A 79 -8.92 -9.72 -22.92
N GLN A 80 -7.79 -9.15 -22.53
CA GLN A 80 -7.57 -8.66 -21.17
C GLN A 80 -6.99 -7.23 -21.25
N PRO A 81 -7.77 -6.16 -21.01
CA PRO A 81 -7.30 -4.80 -21.25
C PRO A 81 -6.13 -4.37 -20.35
N PHE A 82 -6.02 -4.97 -19.14
CA PHE A 82 -4.88 -4.84 -18.23
C PHE A 82 -4.81 -6.08 -17.31
N PRO A 83 -3.67 -6.42 -16.69
CA PRO A 83 -3.46 -7.73 -16.02
C PRO A 83 -4.40 -8.09 -14.86
N THR A 84 -5.09 -7.12 -14.26
CA THR A 84 -6.10 -7.32 -13.21
C THR A 84 -7.55 -7.24 -13.70
N ALA A 85 -7.77 -6.99 -14.99
CA ALA A 85 -9.10 -7.03 -15.59
C ALA A 85 -9.58 -8.49 -15.75
N PRO A 86 -10.90 -8.74 -15.73
CA PRO A 86 -11.48 -9.98 -16.23
C PRO A 86 -11.03 -10.24 -17.66
N VAL A 87 -10.94 -11.51 -18.05
CA VAL A 87 -10.67 -11.88 -19.45
C VAL A 87 -12.00 -12.04 -20.16
N THR A 88 -12.27 -11.19 -21.14
CA THR A 88 -13.40 -11.37 -22.06
C THR A 88 -13.04 -12.48 -23.05
N ILE A 89 -13.83 -13.55 -23.05
CA ILE A 89 -13.71 -14.70 -23.94
C ILE A 89 -14.84 -14.61 -24.96
N SER A 90 -14.51 -14.57 -26.24
CA SER A 90 -15.51 -14.57 -27.32
C SER A 90 -15.08 -15.44 -28.49
N GLY A 91 -16.02 -16.10 -29.15
CA GLY A 91 -15.68 -17.02 -30.22
C GLY A 91 -16.88 -17.59 -30.97
N GLU A 92 -16.56 -18.29 -32.04
CA GLU A 92 -17.50 -19.07 -32.85
C GLU A 92 -16.87 -20.44 -33.14
N ILE A 93 -17.60 -21.51 -32.82
CA ILE A 93 -17.17 -22.91 -32.99
C ILE A 93 -18.28 -23.67 -33.73
N LYS A 94 -17.90 -24.44 -34.75
CA LYS A 94 -18.79 -25.07 -35.74
C LYS A 94 -18.63 -26.59 -35.75
N ASN A 95 -19.68 -27.27 -36.20
CA ASN A 95 -19.80 -28.73 -36.25
C ASN A 95 -19.85 -29.38 -34.85
N LEU A 96 -20.35 -28.64 -33.86
CA LEU A 96 -20.74 -29.19 -32.56
C LEU A 96 -21.99 -30.06 -32.70
N LYS A 97 -22.30 -30.86 -31.68
CA LYS A 97 -23.55 -31.61 -31.64
C LYS A 97 -24.70 -30.60 -31.54
N SER A 98 -25.64 -30.63 -32.48
CA SER A 98 -26.72 -29.65 -32.54
C SER A 98 -27.58 -29.65 -31.28
N SER A 99 -27.95 -28.45 -30.83
CA SER A 99 -28.76 -28.21 -29.63
C SER A 99 -28.21 -28.89 -28.37
N ALA A 100 -26.88 -28.95 -28.22
CA ALA A 100 -26.20 -29.57 -27.10
C ALA A 100 -25.20 -28.62 -26.42
N LYS A 101 -24.94 -28.89 -25.14
CA LYS A 101 -23.91 -28.23 -24.34
C LYS A 101 -22.62 -29.03 -24.35
N HIS A 102 -21.52 -28.32 -24.49
CA HIS A 102 -20.16 -28.86 -24.59
C HIS A 102 -19.29 -28.23 -23.51
N GLY A 103 -18.67 -29.08 -22.68
CA GLY A 103 -17.70 -28.64 -21.67
C GLY A 103 -16.52 -27.90 -22.31
N PHE A 104 -16.05 -26.84 -21.67
CA PHE A 104 -15.15 -25.86 -22.24
C PHE A 104 -14.08 -25.50 -21.21
N HIS A 105 -12.85 -25.94 -21.43
CA HIS A 105 -11.82 -25.94 -20.40
C HIS A 105 -10.46 -25.49 -20.94
N ILE A 106 -9.66 -24.88 -20.07
CA ILE A 106 -8.23 -24.64 -20.32
C ILE A 106 -7.43 -25.68 -19.56
N HIS A 107 -6.54 -26.37 -20.26
CA HIS A 107 -5.76 -27.48 -19.75
C HIS A 107 -4.34 -27.04 -19.37
N ALA A 108 -3.67 -27.85 -18.55
CA ALA A 108 -2.39 -27.50 -17.95
C ALA A 108 -1.25 -27.36 -18.98
N SER A 109 -1.27 -28.15 -20.06
CA SER A 109 -0.25 -28.15 -21.12
C SER A 109 -0.78 -27.57 -22.43
N GLY A 110 0.11 -26.91 -23.19
CA GLY A 110 -0.09 -26.57 -24.61
C GLY A 110 0.41 -27.65 -25.57
N ASP A 111 0.95 -28.76 -25.07
CA ASP A 111 1.34 -29.89 -25.90
C ASP A 111 0.11 -30.57 -26.52
N LEU A 112 0.06 -30.63 -27.85
CA LEU A 112 -0.98 -31.29 -28.65
C LEU A 112 -0.39 -32.39 -29.57
N THR A 113 0.83 -32.87 -29.29
CA THR A 113 1.54 -33.87 -30.13
C THR A 113 0.78 -35.18 -30.32
N ASN A 114 0.01 -35.62 -29.33
CA ASN A 114 -0.92 -36.76 -29.43
C ASN A 114 -2.38 -36.28 -29.42
N GLY A 115 -2.65 -35.22 -30.17
CA GLY A 115 -3.92 -34.50 -30.16
C GLY A 115 -4.27 -33.98 -28.76
N CYS A 116 -5.56 -33.87 -28.47
CA CYS A 116 -6.06 -33.27 -27.24
C CYS A 116 -5.72 -34.05 -25.96
N THR A 117 -5.18 -35.27 -26.06
CA THR A 117 -4.77 -36.07 -24.89
C THR A 117 -3.51 -35.50 -24.23
N SER A 118 -2.54 -35.01 -25.01
CA SER A 118 -1.29 -34.41 -24.52
C SER A 118 -1.49 -33.13 -23.68
N ALA A 119 -2.66 -32.48 -23.77
CA ALA A 119 -2.96 -31.26 -23.02
C ALA A 119 -2.95 -31.45 -21.48
N GLY A 120 -2.99 -32.69 -20.98
CA GLY A 120 -2.95 -32.98 -19.53
C GLY A 120 -4.27 -32.70 -18.81
N PRO A 121 -4.29 -32.51 -17.48
CA PRO A 121 -5.49 -32.17 -16.70
C PRO A 121 -5.96 -30.73 -16.94
N HIS A 122 -7.06 -30.31 -16.31
CA HIS A 122 -7.47 -28.90 -16.29
C HIS A 122 -6.37 -28.03 -15.65
N PHE A 123 -6.30 -26.75 -16.03
CA PHE A 123 -5.32 -25.83 -15.45
C PHE A 123 -5.70 -25.48 -14.00
N ASN A 124 -5.04 -26.15 -13.05
CA ASN A 124 -5.31 -26.06 -11.62
C ASN A 124 -4.05 -25.71 -10.80
N PRO A 125 -3.52 -24.47 -10.89
CA PRO A 125 -2.36 -24.03 -10.11
C PRO A 125 -2.69 -23.74 -8.64
N LEU A 126 -3.96 -23.86 -8.22
CA LEU A 126 -4.45 -23.54 -6.89
C LEU A 126 -4.85 -24.76 -6.04
N ASP A 127 -4.65 -25.98 -6.58
CA ASP A 127 -5.00 -27.27 -5.96
C ASP A 127 -6.44 -27.33 -5.43
N ARG A 128 -7.39 -27.04 -6.33
CA ARG A 128 -8.84 -27.03 -6.06
C ARG A 128 -9.55 -28.21 -6.73
N THR A 129 -10.80 -28.43 -6.39
CA THR A 129 -11.71 -29.30 -7.15
C THR A 129 -12.23 -28.55 -8.39
N HIS A 130 -12.83 -29.29 -9.33
CA HIS A 130 -13.59 -28.71 -10.44
C HIS A 130 -14.87 -27.99 -9.93
N GLY A 131 -15.35 -26.97 -10.66
CA GLY A 131 -16.57 -26.23 -10.31
C GLY A 131 -17.08 -25.27 -11.40
N ALA A 132 -18.26 -24.68 -11.20
CA ALA A 132 -18.84 -23.77 -12.19
C ALA A 132 -18.05 -22.45 -12.31
N PRO A 133 -18.01 -21.76 -13.47
CA PRO A 133 -17.21 -20.52 -13.64
C PRO A 133 -17.46 -19.42 -12.60
N THR A 134 -18.67 -19.38 -12.03
CA THR A 134 -19.11 -18.46 -10.97
C THR A 134 -18.63 -18.84 -9.57
N ASP A 135 -18.14 -20.05 -9.36
CA ASP A 135 -17.81 -20.59 -8.05
C ASP A 135 -16.40 -20.12 -7.64
N PHE A 136 -16.26 -19.59 -6.42
CA PHE A 136 -14.97 -19.07 -5.92
C PHE A 136 -13.89 -20.13 -5.75
N TYR A 137 -14.28 -21.41 -5.66
CA TYR A 137 -13.41 -22.55 -5.41
C TYR A 137 -13.59 -23.61 -6.51
N ARG A 138 -12.83 -23.42 -7.59
CA ARG A 138 -12.80 -24.24 -8.82
C ARG A 138 -11.38 -24.29 -9.39
N HIS A 139 -11.12 -25.06 -10.45
CA HIS A 139 -9.90 -24.90 -11.21
C HIS A 139 -9.91 -23.57 -11.97
N VAL A 140 -8.72 -23.00 -12.17
CA VAL A 140 -8.55 -21.75 -12.95
C VAL A 140 -9.05 -21.96 -14.39
N GLY A 141 -8.79 -23.12 -14.98
CA GLY A 141 -9.22 -23.45 -16.34
C GLY A 141 -10.68 -23.87 -16.53
N ASP A 142 -11.52 -23.88 -15.50
CA ASP A 142 -12.93 -24.29 -15.62
C ASP A 142 -13.79 -23.16 -16.20
N LEU A 143 -14.11 -23.20 -17.50
CA LEU A 143 -14.96 -22.20 -18.18
C LEU A 143 -16.42 -22.67 -18.40
N GLY A 144 -16.77 -23.85 -17.90
CA GLY A 144 -18.14 -24.37 -17.90
C GLY A 144 -18.56 -24.92 -19.26
N ASN A 145 -19.73 -24.51 -19.75
CA ASN A 145 -20.29 -25.00 -21.01
C ASN A 145 -20.46 -23.89 -22.06
N ILE A 146 -20.18 -24.22 -23.31
CA ILE A 146 -20.71 -23.53 -24.48
C ILE A 146 -21.91 -24.30 -25.05
N GLU A 147 -22.86 -23.62 -25.67
CA GLU A 147 -24.09 -24.21 -26.19
C GLU A 147 -24.19 -24.01 -27.71
N ALA A 148 -24.40 -25.11 -28.44
CA ALA A 148 -24.53 -25.09 -29.89
C ALA A 148 -25.99 -24.97 -30.32
N ASP A 149 -26.25 -24.18 -31.36
CA ASP A 149 -27.56 -24.04 -31.99
C ASP A 149 -28.00 -25.31 -32.76
N ALA A 150 -29.15 -25.22 -33.44
CA ALA A 150 -29.67 -26.32 -34.26
C ALA A 150 -28.79 -26.66 -35.49
N GLN A 151 -27.87 -25.77 -35.85
CA GLN A 151 -26.91 -25.91 -36.95
C GLN A 151 -25.55 -26.43 -36.46
N GLY A 152 -25.38 -26.67 -35.15
CA GLY A 152 -24.11 -27.11 -34.56
C GLY A 152 -23.09 -25.98 -34.43
N VAL A 153 -23.54 -24.73 -34.32
CA VAL A 153 -22.70 -23.55 -34.14
C VAL A 153 -22.90 -22.98 -32.73
N ALA A 154 -21.81 -22.79 -32.00
CA ALA A 154 -21.80 -22.05 -30.74
C ALA A 154 -21.09 -20.70 -30.94
N SER A 155 -21.86 -19.61 -30.87
CA SER A 155 -21.33 -18.24 -30.89
C SER A 155 -21.54 -17.62 -29.50
N PHE A 156 -20.46 -17.19 -28.85
CA PHE A 156 -20.48 -16.81 -27.44
C PHE A 156 -19.59 -15.59 -27.13
N SER A 157 -19.94 -14.88 -26.04
CA SER A 157 -19.12 -13.83 -25.44
C SER A 157 -19.44 -13.76 -23.94
N PHE A 158 -18.46 -14.00 -23.09
CA PHE A 158 -18.59 -13.93 -21.63
C PHE A 158 -17.26 -13.49 -20.98
N GLU A 159 -17.26 -13.27 -19.67
CA GLU A 159 -16.05 -12.89 -18.92
C GLU A 159 -15.71 -13.94 -17.86
N ASP A 160 -14.41 -14.15 -17.66
CA ASP A 160 -13.87 -14.97 -16.57
C ASP A 160 -12.97 -14.12 -15.66
N GLN A 161 -13.11 -14.33 -14.35
CA GLN A 161 -12.47 -13.55 -13.29
C GLN A 161 -11.19 -14.20 -12.74
N MET A 162 -10.88 -15.44 -13.14
CA MET A 162 -9.83 -16.27 -12.54
C MET A 162 -8.68 -16.56 -13.51
N ILE A 163 -8.98 -16.77 -14.79
CA ILE A 163 -7.94 -16.84 -15.83
C ILE A 163 -7.30 -15.46 -16.04
N SER A 164 -6.06 -15.44 -16.49
CA SER A 164 -5.38 -14.22 -16.92
C SER A 164 -4.66 -14.47 -18.23
N LEU A 165 -4.35 -13.42 -18.99
CA LEU A 165 -3.36 -13.49 -20.07
C LEU A 165 -1.93 -13.25 -19.54
N ASN A 166 -1.81 -12.84 -18.27
CA ASN A 166 -0.59 -12.29 -17.68
C ASN A 166 -0.28 -12.93 -16.31
N GLY A 167 1.00 -12.99 -15.93
CA GLY A 167 1.44 -13.47 -14.61
C GLY A 167 1.23 -14.98 -14.37
N PRO A 168 1.22 -15.45 -13.10
CA PRO A 168 1.21 -16.88 -12.78
C PRO A 168 -0.03 -17.65 -13.24
N LEU A 169 -1.16 -16.96 -13.40
CA LEU A 169 -2.42 -17.53 -13.90
C LEU A 169 -2.55 -17.38 -15.43
N SER A 170 -1.47 -17.05 -16.14
CA SER A 170 -1.50 -16.91 -17.60
C SER A 170 -1.91 -18.23 -18.27
N ILE A 171 -2.86 -18.10 -19.19
CA ILE A 171 -3.33 -19.17 -20.09
C ILE A 171 -2.62 -19.16 -21.44
N VAL A 172 -1.75 -18.17 -21.70
CA VAL A 172 -0.98 -18.11 -22.95
C VAL A 172 -0.01 -19.29 -22.99
N GLY A 173 0.03 -20.00 -24.12
CA GLY A 173 0.79 -21.24 -24.28
C GLY A 173 0.12 -22.49 -23.70
N ARG A 174 -1.14 -22.41 -23.23
CA ARG A 174 -1.94 -23.57 -22.77
C ARG A 174 -2.94 -24.00 -23.83
N ALA A 175 -3.42 -25.24 -23.75
CA ALA A 175 -4.48 -25.72 -24.63
C ALA A 175 -5.86 -25.29 -24.12
N LEU A 176 -6.65 -24.65 -24.98
CA LEU A 176 -8.10 -24.63 -24.90
C LEU A 176 -8.62 -25.99 -25.40
N VAL A 177 -9.62 -26.56 -24.72
CA VAL A 177 -10.24 -27.84 -25.05
C VAL A 177 -11.76 -27.71 -25.03
N VAL A 178 -12.39 -28.26 -26.07
CA VAL A 178 -13.84 -28.45 -26.18
C VAL A 178 -14.13 -29.93 -26.00
N HIS A 179 -15.04 -30.27 -25.09
CA HIS A 179 -15.44 -31.65 -24.81
C HIS A 179 -16.66 -32.09 -25.62
N ALA A 180 -16.84 -33.40 -25.76
CA ALA A 180 -17.92 -34.00 -26.53
C ALA A 180 -19.27 -34.03 -25.78
N GLY A 181 -19.22 -34.03 -24.44
CA GLY A 181 -20.38 -34.00 -23.56
C GLY A 181 -20.53 -32.67 -22.81
N THR A 182 -21.63 -32.56 -22.09
CA THR A 182 -21.95 -31.46 -21.19
C THR A 182 -21.17 -31.59 -19.89
N ASP A 183 -20.59 -30.49 -19.44
CA ASP A 183 -19.96 -30.37 -18.13
C ASP A 183 -21.04 -30.21 -17.03
N ASP A 184 -20.98 -31.07 -15.98
CA ASP A 184 -21.88 -31.09 -14.81
C ASP A 184 -21.50 -30.10 -13.70
N LEU A 185 -20.42 -29.35 -13.88
CA LEU A 185 -19.92 -28.28 -13.00
C LEU A 185 -19.51 -28.76 -11.60
N GLY A 186 -19.10 -30.02 -11.47
CA GLY A 186 -18.68 -30.64 -10.22
C GLY A 186 -19.84 -31.14 -9.35
N ARG A 187 -21.03 -31.32 -9.95
CA ARG A 187 -22.30 -31.55 -9.24
C ARG A 187 -22.91 -32.94 -9.51
N GLY A 188 -22.21 -33.81 -10.22
CA GLY A 188 -22.61 -35.20 -10.51
C GLY A 188 -22.57 -36.13 -9.29
N GLY A 189 -21.79 -35.78 -8.26
CA GLY A 189 -21.73 -36.52 -7.00
C GLY A 189 -20.76 -37.72 -6.99
N ASP A 190 -19.93 -37.85 -8.02
CA ASP A 190 -18.86 -38.85 -8.14
C ASP A 190 -17.46 -38.20 -8.20
N GLU A 191 -16.42 -39.04 -8.17
CA GLU A 191 -15.01 -38.58 -8.13
C GLU A 191 -14.55 -37.93 -9.44
N GLU A 192 -15.13 -38.29 -10.58
CA GLU A 192 -14.76 -37.75 -11.90
C GLU A 192 -15.44 -36.40 -12.14
N SER A 193 -16.69 -36.21 -11.71
CA SER A 193 -17.36 -34.92 -11.61
C SER A 193 -16.47 -33.89 -10.88
N ALA A 194 -15.93 -34.24 -9.70
CA ALA A 194 -15.06 -33.38 -8.92
C ALA A 194 -13.68 -33.07 -9.56
N LYS A 195 -13.30 -33.77 -10.64
CA LYS A 195 -12.01 -33.63 -11.35
C LYS A 195 -12.11 -33.04 -12.76
N THR A 196 -13.19 -33.32 -13.48
CA THR A 196 -13.33 -32.97 -14.91
C THR A 196 -14.75 -32.56 -15.31
N GLY A 197 -15.69 -32.53 -14.36
CA GLY A 197 -17.09 -32.18 -14.63
C GLY A 197 -17.85 -33.22 -15.45
N ASN A 198 -17.35 -34.46 -15.56
CA ASN A 198 -17.92 -35.51 -16.40
C ASN A 198 -18.14 -35.13 -17.89
N ALA A 199 -17.46 -34.09 -18.39
CA ALA A 199 -17.65 -33.58 -19.75
C ALA A 199 -17.25 -34.59 -20.86
N GLY A 200 -16.58 -35.69 -20.50
CA GLY A 200 -16.27 -36.80 -21.39
C GLY A 200 -15.11 -36.51 -22.35
N ALA A 201 -15.11 -37.19 -23.49
CA ALA A 201 -14.02 -37.16 -24.47
C ALA A 201 -13.72 -35.72 -24.98
N ARG A 202 -12.46 -35.47 -25.31
CA ARG A 202 -12.00 -34.17 -25.85
C ARG A 202 -12.26 -34.14 -27.35
N ALA A 203 -13.18 -33.28 -27.79
CA ALA A 203 -13.66 -33.23 -29.17
C ALA A 203 -12.80 -32.33 -30.06
N ALA A 204 -12.26 -31.23 -29.52
CA ALA A 204 -11.33 -30.35 -30.21
C ALA A 204 -10.41 -29.64 -29.21
N CYS A 205 -9.25 -29.16 -29.68
CA CYS A 205 -8.31 -28.42 -28.86
C CYS A 205 -7.39 -27.54 -29.71
N ALA A 206 -6.86 -26.48 -29.10
CA ALA A 206 -5.96 -25.53 -29.74
C ALA A 206 -5.09 -24.83 -28.70
N VAL A 207 -3.85 -24.50 -29.04
CA VAL A 207 -2.99 -23.67 -28.18
C VAL A 207 -3.50 -22.23 -28.19
N ILE A 208 -3.52 -21.61 -27.01
CA ILE A 208 -3.86 -20.20 -26.81
C ILE A 208 -2.60 -19.36 -27.05
N GLU A 209 -2.47 -18.80 -28.25
CA GLU A 209 -1.29 -18.06 -28.68
C GLU A 209 -1.45 -16.54 -28.49
N GLN A 210 -0.39 -15.83 -28.13
CA GLN A 210 -0.40 -14.38 -28.04
C GLN A 210 -0.55 -13.75 -29.44
N SER A 211 -1.54 -12.87 -29.61
CA SER A 211 -1.79 -12.24 -30.90
C SER A 211 -0.82 -11.09 -31.15
N THR A 212 0.25 -11.33 -31.92
CA THR A 212 1.24 -10.31 -32.31
C THR A 212 0.73 -9.35 -33.40
N SER A 213 -0.34 -9.70 -34.11
CA SER A 213 -0.90 -8.88 -35.18
C SER A 213 -1.61 -7.63 -34.62
N PRO A 214 -1.24 -6.39 -35.04
CA PRO A 214 -1.78 -5.16 -34.47
C PRO A 214 -3.21 -4.91 -34.94
N PHE A 215 -4.18 -5.51 -34.26
CA PHE A 215 -5.59 -5.33 -34.55
C PHE A 215 -5.97 -3.84 -34.44
N ARG A 216 -6.55 -3.31 -35.52
CA ARG A 216 -7.53 -2.22 -35.40
C ARG A 216 -8.80 -2.87 -34.89
N LEU A 217 -9.12 -2.63 -33.63
CA LEU A 217 -10.50 -2.79 -33.15
C LEU A 217 -11.41 -2.04 -34.13
N PRO A 218 -12.56 -2.61 -34.55
CA PRO A 218 -13.59 -1.85 -35.24
C PRO A 218 -13.86 -0.57 -34.44
N SER A 219 -14.16 0.54 -35.10
CA SER A 219 -14.28 1.85 -34.44
C SER A 219 -15.36 1.91 -33.33
N ALA A 220 -16.18 0.86 -33.20
CA ALA A 220 -17.20 0.67 -32.18
C ALA A 220 -16.73 -0.12 -30.92
N MET A 221 -15.49 -0.64 -30.88
CA MET A 221 -15.04 -1.58 -29.83
C MET A 221 -13.64 -1.28 -29.25
N THR A 222 -13.30 -0.01 -29.00
CA THR A 222 -12.19 0.29 -28.06
C THR A 222 -12.79 0.70 -26.72
N PRO A 223 -12.98 -0.25 -25.76
CA PRO A 223 -13.51 0.10 -24.45
C PRO A 223 -12.55 1.07 -23.75
N ASN A 224 -13.12 2.01 -23.01
CA ASN A 224 -12.41 2.78 -21.99
C ASN A 224 -12.76 2.12 -20.64
N PRO A 225 -11.97 1.12 -20.20
CA PRO A 225 -12.39 0.27 -19.10
C PRO A 225 -12.43 1.07 -17.78
N PRO A 226 -13.44 0.87 -16.93
CA PRO A 226 -13.50 1.52 -15.63
C PRO A 226 -12.37 1.01 -14.73
N ALA A 227 -11.89 1.86 -13.83
CA ALA A 227 -11.04 1.43 -12.72
C ALA A 227 -11.76 0.36 -11.88
N PRO A 228 -11.08 -0.74 -11.50
CA PRO A 228 -11.69 -1.80 -10.72
C PRO A 228 -11.94 -1.36 -9.28
N GLY A 229 -13.00 -1.90 -8.66
CA GLY A 229 -13.23 -1.78 -7.21
C GLY A 229 -13.71 -0.42 -6.69
N VAL A 230 -14.16 0.49 -7.56
CA VAL A 230 -14.63 1.83 -7.18
C VAL A 230 -16.09 2.08 -7.57
N SER A 231 -16.77 2.94 -6.80
CA SER A 231 -18.22 3.22 -6.87
C SER A 231 -18.65 4.15 -8.02
N TYR A 232 -17.71 4.70 -8.79
CA TYR A 232 -17.97 5.63 -9.87
C TYR A 232 -17.07 5.35 -11.09
N TYR A 233 -17.51 5.78 -12.28
CA TYR A 233 -16.71 5.65 -13.48
C TYR A 233 -15.51 6.60 -13.48
N THR A 234 -14.32 6.04 -13.62
CA THR A 234 -13.12 6.72 -14.12
C THR A 234 -12.30 5.71 -14.93
N PRO A 235 -11.58 6.10 -15.99
CA PRO A 235 -10.68 5.21 -16.71
C PRO A 235 -9.68 4.50 -15.80
N ALA A 236 -9.51 3.20 -15.97
CA ALA A 236 -8.43 2.44 -15.33
C ALA A 236 -7.06 3.01 -15.78
N GLN A 237 -6.17 3.26 -14.82
CA GLN A 237 -4.82 3.77 -15.10
C GLN A 237 -3.82 2.62 -15.09
N TYR A 238 -3.49 2.09 -16.27
CA TYR A 238 -2.52 0.99 -16.38
C TYR A 238 -1.56 1.17 -17.57
N PRO A 239 -0.23 1.30 -17.34
CA PRO A 239 0.45 1.45 -16.05
C PRO A 239 -0.05 2.67 -15.24
N PRO A 240 0.20 2.74 -13.92
CA PRO A 240 -0.15 3.92 -13.14
C PRO A 240 0.61 5.17 -13.62
N SER A 241 0.02 6.34 -13.39
CA SER A 241 0.70 7.63 -13.62
C SER A 241 2.04 7.65 -12.86
N GLY A 242 3.09 8.21 -13.44
CA GLY A 242 4.44 8.27 -12.85
C GLY A 242 5.28 6.99 -12.94
N ALA A 243 4.76 5.90 -13.51
CA ALA A 243 5.57 4.73 -13.87
C ALA A 243 6.45 5.03 -15.09
N ALA A 244 7.69 4.52 -15.15
CA ALA A 244 8.52 4.64 -16.35
C ALA A 244 7.88 3.92 -17.55
N ALA A 245 8.00 4.51 -18.74
CA ALA A 245 7.48 3.99 -20.01
C ALA A 245 8.59 3.61 -21.00
N GLU A 246 9.77 3.25 -20.48
CA GLU A 246 10.94 2.79 -21.23
C GLU A 246 10.94 1.25 -21.28
N GLU A 247 11.22 0.68 -22.46
CA GLU A 247 11.22 -0.78 -22.66
C GLU A 247 12.50 -1.42 -22.08
N ASP A 248 13.62 -0.68 -22.12
CA ASP A 248 14.89 -1.11 -21.54
C ASP A 248 15.04 -0.66 -20.08
N SER A 249 14.69 -1.56 -19.15
CA SER A 249 14.78 -1.33 -17.70
C SER A 249 16.19 -1.02 -17.18
N SER A 250 17.25 -1.27 -17.97
CA SER A 250 18.61 -0.86 -17.61
C SER A 250 18.83 0.65 -17.71
N LYS A 251 18.08 1.34 -18.59
CA LYS A 251 18.14 2.79 -18.79
C LYS A 251 17.28 3.59 -17.81
N VAL A 252 16.32 2.95 -17.14
CA VAL A 252 15.47 3.61 -16.15
C VAL A 252 16.31 3.99 -14.91
N PRO A 253 16.40 5.28 -14.52
CA PRO A 253 17.09 5.67 -13.30
C PRO A 253 16.45 5.05 -12.06
N THR A 254 17.25 4.71 -11.04
CA THR A 254 16.76 4.02 -9.82
C THR A 254 15.52 4.68 -9.24
N LEU A 255 15.43 6.01 -9.24
CA LEU A 255 14.29 6.80 -8.76
C LEU A 255 12.94 6.41 -9.39
N PHE A 256 12.96 5.96 -10.64
CA PHE A 256 11.79 5.52 -11.41
C PHE A 256 11.66 3.99 -11.52
N LYS A 257 12.54 3.21 -10.88
CA LYS A 257 12.37 1.76 -10.76
C LYS A 257 11.39 1.44 -9.63
N PRO A 258 10.48 0.47 -9.82
CA PRO A 258 9.61 0.00 -8.75
C PRO A 258 10.38 -0.48 -7.51
N ILE A 259 9.66 -0.50 -6.39
CA ILE A 259 10.09 -1.16 -5.15
C ILE A 259 8.90 -1.90 -4.55
N LYS A 260 9.11 -3.13 -4.12
CA LYS A 260 8.09 -3.95 -3.46
C LYS A 260 8.44 -4.13 -1.99
N ILE A 261 7.48 -3.84 -1.11
CA ILE A 261 7.58 -4.06 0.33
C ILE A 261 6.42 -4.95 0.73
N ARG A 262 6.72 -6.14 1.27
CA ARG A 262 5.74 -7.20 1.52
C ARG A 262 4.83 -7.47 0.30
N GLY A 263 3.52 -7.32 0.43
CA GLY A 263 2.53 -7.51 -0.64
C GLY A 263 2.37 -6.31 -1.57
N VAL A 264 2.83 -5.12 -1.18
CA VAL A 264 2.57 -3.86 -1.89
C VAL A 264 3.76 -3.49 -2.78
N GLU A 265 3.46 -3.21 -4.05
CA GLU A 265 4.42 -2.68 -5.02
C GLU A 265 4.13 -1.20 -5.27
N PHE A 266 5.19 -0.40 -5.22
CA PHE A 266 5.19 1.04 -5.50
C PHE A 266 5.93 1.25 -6.83
N HIS A 267 5.28 1.88 -7.81
CA HIS A 267 5.77 1.94 -9.21
C HIS A 267 6.98 2.87 -9.42
N ASN A 268 7.31 3.71 -8.44
CA ASN A 268 8.54 4.49 -8.37
C ASN A 268 8.94 4.76 -6.90
N ARG A 269 10.09 5.42 -6.71
CA ARG A 269 10.68 5.74 -5.40
C ARG A 269 10.55 7.23 -5.03
N ILE A 270 9.60 7.94 -5.64
CA ILE A 270 9.27 9.36 -5.38
C ILE A 270 7.95 9.40 -4.61
N TRP A 271 8.00 9.58 -3.30
CA TRP A 271 6.80 9.50 -2.45
C TRP A 271 6.45 10.86 -1.81
N LEU A 272 5.17 11.06 -1.52
CA LEU A 272 4.69 12.22 -0.76
C LEU A 272 4.83 11.95 0.74
N VAL A 273 5.48 12.86 1.48
CA VAL A 273 5.48 12.86 2.96
C VAL A 273 5.61 14.28 3.50
N LYS A 274 5.63 14.46 4.84
CA LYS A 274 6.03 15.73 5.47
C LYS A 274 7.28 16.32 4.82
N GLU A 275 7.29 17.64 4.68
CA GLU A 275 8.51 18.38 4.99
C GLU A 275 8.28 19.34 6.15
N GLY A 276 9.21 19.36 7.12
CA GLY A 276 9.35 20.51 8.01
C GLY A 276 9.97 21.68 7.24
N THR A 277 9.90 22.89 7.81
CA THR A 277 10.51 24.08 7.19
C THR A 277 12.03 24.00 7.25
N GLY A 278 12.67 23.43 6.22
CA GLY A 278 14.07 23.67 5.92
C GLY A 278 14.21 24.95 5.09
N THR A 279 15.13 25.85 5.43
CA THR A 279 15.37 27.07 4.65
C THR A 279 15.76 26.74 3.21
N THR A 280 15.15 27.42 2.24
CA THR A 280 15.61 27.47 0.85
C THR A 280 16.68 28.56 0.72
N GLU A 281 17.47 28.56 -0.37
CA GLU A 281 18.52 29.58 -0.58
C GLU A 281 17.96 31.03 -0.64
N HIS A 282 16.67 31.21 -0.91
CA HIS A 282 16.01 32.52 -0.88
C HIS A 282 15.62 33.00 0.53
N ASP A 283 15.60 32.12 1.53
CA ASP A 283 15.25 32.48 2.91
C ASP A 283 16.44 33.07 3.69
N VAL A 284 17.63 33.07 3.11
CA VAL A 284 18.90 33.54 3.73
C VAL A 284 18.89 35.06 4.02
N LEU A 285 17.93 35.81 3.47
CA LEU A 285 17.74 37.24 3.76
C LEU A 285 16.85 37.53 4.99
N MET A 286 16.26 36.52 5.64
CA MET A 286 15.46 36.66 6.86
C MET A 286 16.21 36.12 8.09
N ASN A 287 17.03 36.99 8.70
CA ASN A 287 17.86 36.67 9.88
C ASN A 287 17.07 36.04 11.05
N ASP A 288 17.69 35.06 11.72
CA ASP A 288 17.38 34.46 13.04
C ASP A 288 15.98 33.86 13.32
N VAL A 289 14.94 34.20 12.55
CA VAL A 289 13.57 33.76 12.84
C VAL A 289 13.26 32.39 12.21
N ALA A 290 13.74 32.13 10.99
CA ALA A 290 13.36 30.92 10.23
C ALA A 290 13.86 29.59 10.83
N ILE A 291 14.93 29.60 11.62
CA ILE A 291 15.63 28.37 12.08
C ILE A 291 14.92 27.68 13.27
N ARG A 292 13.99 28.35 13.96
CA ARG A 292 13.36 27.83 15.20
C ARG A 292 12.24 26.79 15.00
N PHE A 293 11.81 26.51 13.76
CA PHE A 293 10.45 26.02 13.50
C PHE A 293 10.30 24.70 12.72
N SER A 294 11.12 23.67 13.00
CA SER A 294 10.95 22.30 12.43
C SER A 294 9.68 21.52 12.89
N GLN A 295 8.62 22.22 13.32
CA GLN A 295 7.63 21.72 14.28
C GLN A 295 6.47 20.89 13.67
N VAL A 296 5.76 21.34 12.62
CA VAL A 296 4.87 20.56 11.70
C VAL A 296 3.50 20.08 12.25
N SER A 297 2.89 18.93 11.83
CA SER A 297 3.45 17.65 11.30
C SER A 297 3.11 17.28 9.82
N PRO A 298 3.06 16.01 9.29
CA PRO A 298 3.19 15.76 7.84
C PRO A 298 2.13 16.46 7.04
N MET A 299 2.53 17.62 6.51
CA MET A 299 1.67 18.52 5.78
C MET A 299 0.27 18.60 6.39
N CYS A 300 0.18 18.76 7.71
CA CYS A 300 -1.11 18.92 8.37
C CYS A 300 -1.85 20.06 7.66
N GLN A 301 -3.03 19.76 7.13
CA GLN A 301 -3.79 20.72 6.35
C GLN A 301 -4.62 21.64 7.23
N TYR A 302 -4.80 21.28 8.52
CA TYR A 302 -5.58 22.03 9.51
C TYR A 302 -6.94 22.44 8.93
N SER A 303 -7.58 21.49 8.23
CA SER A 303 -8.77 21.69 7.40
C SER A 303 -9.83 20.62 7.65
N ALA A 304 -9.65 19.76 8.65
CA ALA A 304 -10.60 18.74 9.06
C ALA A 304 -11.63 19.31 10.04
N GLN A 305 -12.85 18.76 10.03
CA GLN A 305 -13.90 19.16 10.95
C GLN A 305 -14.09 18.06 12.00
N ASN A 306 -13.68 18.31 13.24
CA ASN A 306 -13.68 17.30 14.32
C ASN A 306 -12.96 15.99 13.89
N GLY A 307 -11.81 16.14 13.22
CA GLY A 307 -11.03 15.04 12.65
C GLY A 307 -11.60 14.41 11.38
N GLN A 308 -12.80 14.76 10.92
CA GLN A 308 -13.32 14.30 9.63
C GLN A 308 -12.70 15.09 8.49
N LEU A 309 -12.12 14.39 7.51
CA LEU A 309 -11.55 15.04 6.34
C LEU A 309 -12.63 15.68 5.47
N THR A 310 -12.41 16.93 5.10
CA THR A 310 -13.29 17.74 4.23
C THR A 310 -12.87 17.65 2.76
N ASP A 311 -13.66 18.24 1.85
CA ASP A 311 -13.36 18.33 0.41
C ASP A 311 -11.99 18.97 0.09
N TRP A 312 -11.42 19.77 1.01
CA TRP A 312 -10.05 20.29 0.89
C TRP A 312 -9.04 19.17 0.63
N HIS A 313 -9.08 18.11 1.44
CA HIS A 313 -8.14 16.99 1.35
C HIS A 313 -8.34 16.19 0.06
N LEU A 314 -9.59 16.06 -0.41
CA LEU A 314 -9.87 15.42 -1.69
C LEU A 314 -9.33 16.25 -2.86
N ALA A 315 -9.49 17.58 -2.84
CA ALA A 315 -8.96 18.46 -3.87
C ALA A 315 -7.42 18.48 -3.88
N HIS A 316 -6.80 18.61 -2.70
CA HIS A 316 -5.35 18.55 -2.49
C HIS A 316 -4.76 17.22 -2.99
N LEU A 317 -5.20 16.11 -2.40
CA LEU A 317 -4.63 14.80 -2.68
C LEU A 317 -5.02 14.30 -4.07
N GLY A 318 -6.23 14.62 -4.56
CA GLY A 318 -6.67 14.32 -5.92
C GLY A 318 -5.77 14.91 -7.01
N GLY A 319 -5.30 16.14 -6.79
CA GLY A 319 -4.31 16.79 -7.65
C GLY A 319 -2.96 16.05 -7.69
N ILE A 320 -2.59 15.35 -6.61
CA ILE A 320 -1.33 14.59 -6.48
C ILE A 320 -1.48 13.16 -7.02
N PHE A 321 -2.57 12.44 -6.71
CA PHE A 321 -2.80 11.07 -7.18
C PHE A 321 -2.81 10.98 -8.71
N THR A 322 -3.35 11.98 -9.40
CA THR A 322 -3.36 12.03 -10.88
C THR A 322 -1.96 12.25 -11.49
N ARG A 323 -0.92 12.48 -10.69
CA ARG A 323 0.44 12.84 -11.10
C ARG A 323 1.52 11.81 -10.75
N GLY A 324 1.17 10.76 -10.01
CA GLY A 324 1.94 9.52 -10.01
C GLY A 324 3.03 9.29 -8.97
N PRO A 325 2.97 9.80 -7.72
CA PRO A 325 3.94 9.39 -6.70
C PRO A 325 3.81 7.88 -6.40
N GLY A 326 4.92 7.20 -6.15
CA GLY A 326 4.91 5.77 -5.84
C GLY A 326 4.05 5.44 -4.61
N LEU A 327 4.01 6.34 -3.64
CA LEU A 327 3.14 6.31 -2.46
C LEU A 327 2.77 7.74 -2.05
N THR A 328 1.53 7.92 -1.60
CA THR A 328 1.08 9.13 -0.92
C THR A 328 0.77 8.85 0.54
N ILE A 329 1.52 9.45 1.47
CA ILE A 329 1.24 9.36 2.91
C ILE A 329 0.40 10.57 3.33
N ILE A 330 -0.84 10.33 3.79
CA ILE A 330 -1.71 11.41 4.29
C ILE A 330 -1.24 11.93 5.65
N GLU A 331 -1.77 13.09 6.04
CA GLU A 331 -1.32 13.83 7.22
C GLU A 331 -1.48 13.11 8.56
N ALA A 332 -0.85 13.67 9.60
CA ALA A 332 -0.84 13.11 10.94
C ALA A 332 -2.28 13.03 11.44
N THR A 333 -2.78 11.81 11.48
CA THR A 333 -4.15 11.52 11.80
C THR A 333 -4.21 11.09 13.25
N ALA A 334 -4.80 11.95 14.08
CA ALA A 334 -4.79 11.79 15.52
C ALA A 334 -5.58 10.55 15.95
N VAL A 335 -4.94 9.69 16.75
CA VAL A 335 -5.57 8.45 17.25
C VAL A 335 -6.57 8.69 18.39
N ALA A 336 -6.54 9.87 19.00
CA ALA A 336 -7.40 10.32 20.08
C ALA A 336 -7.68 11.83 19.95
N PRO A 337 -8.82 12.36 20.44
CA PRO A 337 -9.16 13.78 20.32
C PRO A 337 -8.13 14.72 20.96
N GLU A 338 -7.55 14.33 22.10
CA GLU A 338 -6.49 15.07 22.80
C GLU A 338 -5.11 14.95 22.12
N GLY A 339 -4.98 14.02 21.16
CA GLY A 339 -3.76 13.73 20.41
C GLY A 339 -3.59 14.54 19.12
N ARG A 340 -4.50 15.46 18.82
CA ARG A 340 -4.35 16.43 17.71
C ARG A 340 -3.31 17.51 18.05
N ILE A 341 -2.79 18.17 17.02
CA ILE A 341 -1.99 19.39 17.12
C ILE A 341 -2.95 20.58 17.28
N THR A 342 -3.83 20.82 16.30
CA THR A 342 -4.85 21.89 16.33
C THR A 342 -6.28 21.32 16.29
N PRO A 343 -7.32 22.11 16.62
CA PRO A 343 -8.71 21.65 16.53
C PRO A 343 -9.10 21.08 15.16
N GLU A 344 -8.47 21.57 14.09
CA GLU A 344 -8.71 21.26 12.68
C GLU A 344 -7.83 20.12 12.11
N ASP A 345 -7.04 19.43 12.95
CA ASP A 345 -6.26 18.25 12.57
C ASP A 345 -7.15 17.06 12.13
N SER A 346 -6.64 16.25 11.20
CA SER A 346 -7.16 14.92 10.86
C SER A 346 -7.29 14.00 12.08
N GLY A 347 -8.31 13.13 12.10
CA GLY A 347 -8.59 12.21 13.21
C GLY A 347 -9.08 10.83 12.79
N LEU A 348 -8.79 9.81 13.60
CA LEU A 348 -9.29 8.44 13.42
C LEU A 348 -9.63 7.73 14.75
N TRP A 349 -10.07 8.51 15.73
CA TRP A 349 -10.53 8.03 17.03
C TRP A 349 -11.98 7.52 17.02
N SER A 350 -12.78 7.87 15.99
CA SER A 350 -14.20 7.50 15.86
C SER A 350 -14.53 6.88 14.51
N ASP A 351 -15.69 6.22 14.42
CA ASP A 351 -16.12 5.50 13.21
C ASP A 351 -16.67 6.43 12.11
N GLU A 352 -17.19 7.60 12.47
CA GLU A 352 -17.67 8.63 11.55
C GLU A 352 -16.55 9.19 10.67
N GLN A 353 -15.29 9.07 11.10
CA GLN A 353 -14.11 9.51 10.36
C GLN A 353 -13.72 8.55 9.22
N ILE A 354 -14.28 7.33 9.18
CA ILE A 354 -13.93 6.31 8.18
C ILE A 354 -14.45 6.69 6.79
N ALA A 355 -15.71 7.10 6.65
CA ALA A 355 -16.32 7.35 5.34
C ALA A 355 -15.64 8.50 4.55
N PRO A 356 -15.27 9.64 5.17
CA PRO A 356 -14.51 10.68 4.49
C PRO A 356 -13.10 10.23 4.06
N LEU A 357 -12.41 9.43 4.88
CA LEU A 357 -11.12 8.82 4.50
C LEU A 357 -11.27 7.83 3.35
N GLN A 358 -12.28 6.97 3.40
CA GLN A 358 -12.56 5.95 2.39
C GLN A 358 -12.80 6.57 1.01
N ARG A 359 -13.50 7.72 0.91
CA ARG A 359 -13.68 8.46 -0.35
C ARG A 359 -12.34 8.92 -0.98
N ILE A 360 -11.34 9.23 -0.16
CA ILE A 360 -10.00 9.64 -0.63
C ILE A 360 -9.17 8.43 -1.03
N VAL A 361 -9.23 7.34 -0.25
CA VAL A 361 -8.59 6.05 -0.58
C VAL A 361 -9.13 5.50 -1.89
N GLU A 362 -10.46 5.46 -2.03
CA GLU A 362 -11.15 5.04 -3.25
C GLU A 362 -10.70 5.88 -4.46
N PHE A 363 -10.54 7.20 -4.29
CA PHE A 363 -10.01 8.03 -5.36
C PHE A 363 -8.55 7.71 -5.71
N ALA A 364 -7.69 7.46 -4.73
CA ALA A 364 -6.31 7.02 -4.97
C ALA A 364 -6.26 5.70 -5.76
N HIS A 365 -7.03 4.70 -5.32
CA HIS A 365 -7.14 3.40 -5.98
C HIS A 365 -7.75 3.50 -7.38
N SER A 366 -8.71 4.40 -7.58
CA SER A 366 -9.27 4.70 -8.91
C SER A 366 -8.21 5.19 -9.91
N GLN A 367 -7.14 5.82 -9.42
CA GLN A 367 -5.99 6.28 -10.21
C GLN A 367 -4.81 5.29 -10.18
N ASN A 368 -5.04 4.07 -9.68
CA ASN A 368 -4.04 3.02 -9.48
C ASN A 368 -2.83 3.49 -8.66
N GLN A 369 -3.07 4.38 -7.67
CA GLN A 369 -2.05 4.88 -6.76
C GLN A 369 -2.10 4.15 -5.42
N LYS A 370 -0.99 4.17 -4.69
CA LYS A 370 -0.90 3.65 -3.33
C LYS A 370 -1.02 4.75 -2.30
N ILE A 371 -1.75 4.48 -1.22
CA ILE A 371 -2.04 5.46 -0.16
C ILE A 371 -1.72 4.90 1.22
N ALA A 372 -1.01 5.70 2.02
CA ALA A 372 -0.71 5.43 3.42
C ALA A 372 -1.36 6.45 4.34
N ILE A 373 -1.48 6.09 5.61
CA ILE A 373 -1.90 6.98 6.69
C ILE A 373 -0.83 7.02 7.79
N GLN A 374 -0.45 8.23 8.21
CA GLN A 374 0.38 8.39 9.40
C GLN A 374 -0.51 8.52 10.65
N LEU A 375 -0.44 7.52 11.53
CA LEU A 375 -1.11 7.54 12.83
C LEU A 375 -0.26 8.32 13.84
N ALA A 376 -0.86 9.30 14.51
CA ALA A 376 -0.13 10.26 15.33
C ALA A 376 -0.81 10.56 16.67
N HIS A 377 -0.01 11.10 17.61
CA HIS A 377 -0.48 11.72 18.84
C HIS A 377 0.49 12.85 19.24
N ALA A 378 0.03 14.10 19.26
CA ALA A 378 0.89 15.28 19.43
C ALA A 378 1.50 15.39 20.85
N GLY A 379 0.86 14.83 21.87
CA GLY A 379 1.44 14.80 23.22
C GLY A 379 1.68 16.21 23.75
N ARG A 380 2.86 16.51 24.28
CA ARG A 380 3.19 17.83 24.86
C ARG A 380 3.20 19.01 23.89
N LYS A 381 2.96 18.77 22.60
CA LYS A 381 2.79 19.77 21.53
C LYS A 381 1.36 19.82 20.97
N ALA A 382 0.40 19.22 21.67
CA ALA A 382 -1.03 19.31 21.35
C ALA A 382 -1.63 20.66 21.78
N SER A 383 -2.83 20.95 21.27
CA SER A 383 -3.63 22.14 21.62
C SER A 383 -2.99 23.48 21.22
N THR A 384 -2.50 23.59 19.99
CA THR A 384 -2.08 24.87 19.38
C THR A 384 -3.10 25.33 18.33
N VAL A 385 -2.99 26.60 17.90
CA VAL A 385 -3.74 27.11 16.73
C VAL A 385 -3.07 26.70 15.41
N ALA A 386 -3.77 26.88 14.29
CA ALA A 386 -3.24 26.67 12.94
C ALA A 386 -2.03 27.59 12.64
N PRO A 387 -0.96 27.13 11.95
CA PRO A 387 0.30 27.89 11.82
C PRO A 387 0.23 29.23 11.08
N TRP A 388 -0.85 29.51 10.36
CA TRP A 388 -1.08 30.81 9.71
C TRP A 388 -1.78 31.83 10.62
N LEU A 389 -2.25 31.41 11.80
CA LEU A 389 -2.78 32.29 12.85
C LEU A 389 -1.66 32.71 13.81
N ASP A 390 -0.87 31.74 14.28
CA ASP A 390 0.35 31.96 15.07
C ASP A 390 1.30 30.75 14.97
N MET A 391 2.59 30.98 15.23
CA MET A 391 3.65 29.96 15.15
C MET A 391 3.70 28.97 16.34
N GLY A 392 2.89 29.15 17.38
CA GLY A 392 2.82 28.23 18.51
C GLY A 392 1.82 28.59 19.62
N ALA A 393 0.94 29.58 19.42
CA ALA A 393 -0.05 29.97 20.43
C ALA A 393 -0.94 28.81 20.87
N LEU A 394 -1.18 28.73 22.17
CA LEU A 394 -2.08 27.80 22.80
C LEU A 394 -3.52 28.03 22.29
N ALA A 395 -4.14 26.98 21.76
CA ALA A 395 -5.57 26.93 21.59
C ALA A 395 -6.22 26.72 22.98
N THR A 396 -6.97 27.71 23.46
CA THR A 396 -7.81 27.61 24.66
C THR A 396 -9.16 26.97 24.33
N GLU A 397 -9.95 26.64 25.35
CA GLU A 397 -11.30 26.07 25.16
C GLU A 397 -12.21 27.00 24.32
N ASP A 398 -12.04 28.32 24.42
CA ASP A 398 -12.80 29.33 23.65
C ASP A 398 -12.64 29.17 22.13
N VAL A 399 -11.52 28.60 21.68
CA VAL A 399 -11.21 28.30 20.27
C VAL A 399 -11.19 26.79 19.99
N GLY A 400 -11.80 25.97 20.84
CA GLY A 400 -11.92 24.52 20.67
C GLY A 400 -10.66 23.72 21.04
N GLY A 401 -9.71 24.33 21.73
CA GLY A 401 -8.53 23.67 22.31
C GLY A 401 -8.84 22.89 23.59
N TRP A 402 -7.81 22.24 24.14
CA TRP A 402 -7.88 21.33 25.29
C TRP A 402 -6.60 21.36 26.14
N PRO A 403 -6.15 22.54 26.64
CA PRO A 403 -4.88 22.68 27.37
C PRO A 403 -4.74 21.67 28.53
N ASP A 404 -5.84 21.45 29.27
CA ASP A 404 -5.88 20.52 30.40
C ASP A 404 -5.89 19.04 30.00
N ALA A 405 -6.09 18.68 28.73
CA ALA A 405 -6.03 17.30 28.27
C ALA A 405 -4.66 16.93 27.64
N VAL A 406 -3.74 17.89 27.53
CA VAL A 406 -2.39 17.66 26.99
C VAL A 406 -1.61 16.70 27.88
N VAL A 407 -0.92 15.73 27.27
CA VAL A 407 -0.23 14.63 27.96
C VAL A 407 1.20 14.42 27.47
N GLY A 408 2.06 13.88 28.33
CA GLY A 408 3.47 13.64 27.99
C GLY A 408 4.15 12.58 28.86
N PRO A 409 5.43 12.28 28.58
CA PRO A 409 6.25 11.37 29.38
C PRO A 409 6.53 11.92 30.77
N SER A 410 6.66 13.24 30.91
CA SER A 410 6.91 13.96 32.16
C SER A 410 6.22 15.32 32.10
N ALA A 411 6.01 15.96 33.26
CA ALA A 411 5.34 17.26 33.39
C ALA A 411 6.23 18.45 32.94
N LEU A 412 6.74 18.38 31.71
CA LEU A 412 7.66 19.35 31.12
C LEU A 412 7.06 19.91 29.81
N PRO A 413 6.62 21.19 29.77
CA PRO A 413 6.09 21.79 28.55
C PRO A 413 7.16 21.87 27.46
N TYR A 414 6.74 22.07 26.21
CA TYR A 414 7.68 22.25 25.09
C TYR A 414 8.43 23.59 25.19
N ASN A 415 7.74 24.66 25.55
CA ASN A 415 8.28 25.98 25.91
C ASN A 415 7.27 26.72 26.82
N GLU A 416 7.55 27.97 27.20
CA GLU A 416 6.72 28.77 28.11
C GLU A 416 5.29 29.11 27.62
N HIS A 417 5.02 28.99 26.32
CA HIS A 417 3.69 29.19 25.73
C HIS A 417 2.86 27.90 25.59
N PHE A 418 3.48 26.73 25.81
CA PHE A 418 2.79 25.45 25.72
C PHE A 418 2.27 25.02 27.09
N PRO A 419 1.12 24.33 27.16
CA PRO A 419 0.55 23.85 28.42
C PRO A 419 1.47 22.81 29.06
N VAL A 420 1.51 22.79 30.40
CA VAL A 420 2.26 21.77 31.14
C VAL A 420 1.55 20.42 30.95
N PRO A 421 2.19 19.44 30.28
CA PRO A 421 1.54 18.16 29.99
C PRO A 421 1.29 17.37 31.27
N LYS A 422 0.14 16.72 31.35
CA LYS A 422 -0.12 15.70 32.38
C LYS A 422 0.76 14.48 32.11
N GLU A 423 1.60 14.13 33.09
CA GLU A 423 2.46 12.95 33.01
C GLU A 423 1.60 11.68 32.91
N LEU A 424 1.84 10.87 31.88
CA LEU A 424 1.09 9.63 31.68
C LEU A 424 1.48 8.60 32.74
N ASN A 425 0.48 8.00 33.40
CA ASN A 425 0.67 6.75 34.14
C ASN A 425 0.54 5.53 33.20
N ARG A 426 0.86 4.34 33.70
CA ARG A 426 0.76 3.07 32.94
C ARG A 426 -0.63 2.81 32.33
N ALA A 427 -1.71 3.31 32.95
CA ALA A 427 -3.06 3.17 32.40
C ALA A 427 -3.33 4.15 31.23
N GLY A 428 -2.76 5.35 31.30
CA GLY A 428 -2.73 6.33 30.20
C GLY A 428 -1.93 5.83 28.99
N ILE A 429 -0.73 5.30 29.20
CA ILE A 429 0.09 4.66 28.14
C ILE A 429 -0.73 3.57 27.44
N ARG A 430 -1.31 2.63 28.19
CA ARG A 430 -2.19 1.58 27.64
C ARG A 430 -3.46 2.11 26.97
N ARG A 431 -4.00 3.26 27.38
CA ARG A 431 -5.14 3.91 26.70
C ARG A 431 -4.74 4.34 25.29
N ILE A 432 -3.57 4.98 25.16
CA ILE A 432 -3.08 5.49 23.89
C ILE A 432 -2.64 4.34 22.96
N GLN A 433 -2.01 3.28 23.48
CA GLN A 433 -1.74 2.05 22.70
C GLN A 433 -3.03 1.47 22.11
N ARG A 434 -4.12 1.37 22.89
CA ARG A 434 -5.43 0.94 22.38
C ARG A 434 -6.00 1.90 21.35
N ALA A 435 -5.74 3.20 21.46
CA ALA A 435 -6.16 4.20 20.49
C ALA A 435 -5.43 4.02 19.14
N PHE A 436 -4.10 3.80 19.14
CA PHE A 436 -3.34 3.41 17.94
C PHE A 436 -3.89 2.13 17.28
N VAL A 437 -4.18 1.09 18.08
CA VAL A 437 -4.79 -0.16 17.58
C VAL A 437 -6.18 0.07 16.99
N ALA A 438 -7.01 0.91 17.62
CA ALA A 438 -8.34 1.23 17.11
C ALA A 438 -8.25 2.02 15.78
N ALA A 439 -7.37 3.02 15.71
CA ALA A 439 -7.13 3.80 14.50
C ALA A 439 -6.57 2.94 13.36
N ALA A 440 -5.62 2.02 13.64
CA ALA A 440 -5.13 1.06 12.65
C ALA A 440 -6.26 0.18 12.08
N LYS A 441 -7.14 -0.36 12.92
CA LYS A 441 -8.32 -1.12 12.47
C LYS A 441 -9.30 -0.30 11.63
N ARG A 442 -9.41 1.01 11.89
CA ARG A 442 -10.21 1.92 11.06
C ARG A 442 -9.53 2.27 9.75
N ALA A 443 -8.22 2.39 9.72
CA ALA A 443 -7.45 2.57 8.49
C ALA A 443 -7.61 1.37 7.54
N LEU A 444 -7.61 0.14 8.08
CA LEU A 444 -7.96 -1.06 7.31
C LEU A 444 -9.38 -0.99 6.73
N ARG A 445 -10.36 -0.56 7.52
CA ARG A 445 -11.77 -0.39 7.06
C ARG A 445 -11.92 0.72 6.01
N ALA A 446 -11.09 1.76 6.07
CA ALA A 446 -11.03 2.81 5.06
C ALA A 446 -10.27 2.38 3.78
N GLY A 447 -9.51 1.28 3.84
CA GLY A 447 -8.83 0.67 2.69
C GLY A 447 -7.36 1.09 2.46
N PHE A 448 -6.69 1.70 3.44
CA PHE A 448 -5.28 2.12 3.26
C PHE A 448 -4.34 0.95 2.93
N ASP A 449 -3.39 1.16 2.01
CA ASP A 449 -2.38 0.14 1.62
C ASP A 449 -1.25 0.01 2.65
N VAL A 450 -0.98 1.07 3.41
CA VAL A 450 0.18 1.20 4.31
C VAL A 450 -0.21 2.01 5.56
N ILE A 451 0.36 1.66 6.71
CA ILE A 451 0.27 2.45 7.95
C ILE A 451 1.67 2.90 8.36
N GLU A 452 1.82 4.18 8.70
CA GLU A 452 3.03 4.74 9.31
C GLU A 452 2.74 5.15 10.76
N ILE A 453 3.62 4.78 11.71
CA ILE A 453 3.55 5.23 13.10
C ILE A 453 4.44 6.47 13.28
N HIS A 454 3.88 7.55 13.82
CA HIS A 454 4.66 8.77 14.05
C HIS A 454 5.48 8.73 15.36
N ASN A 455 6.80 8.59 15.23
CA ASN A 455 7.78 8.62 16.34
C ASN A 455 8.89 9.65 16.08
N ALA A 456 8.52 10.89 15.72
CA ALA A 456 9.45 12.00 15.49
C ALA A 456 8.84 13.38 15.81
N HIS A 457 9.58 14.46 15.54
CA HIS A 457 9.15 15.88 15.64
C HIS A 457 8.70 16.40 17.02
N GLY A 458 9.07 15.75 18.11
CA GLY A 458 8.77 16.13 19.49
C GLY A 458 7.36 15.77 19.96
N TYR A 459 6.62 14.99 19.18
CA TYR A 459 5.29 14.50 19.54
C TYR A 459 5.36 13.32 20.52
N LEU A 460 4.23 12.68 20.86
CA LEU A 460 4.14 11.82 22.03
C LEU A 460 5.21 10.71 22.08
N LEU A 461 5.23 9.79 21.11
CA LEU A 461 6.17 8.65 21.15
C LEU A 461 7.63 9.12 21.15
N ASP A 462 7.94 10.13 20.34
CA ASP A 462 9.27 10.73 20.27
C ASP A 462 9.69 11.46 21.57
N SER A 463 8.74 12.09 22.25
CA SER A 463 9.00 12.70 23.54
C SER A 463 9.32 11.66 24.62
N PHE A 464 8.83 10.41 24.49
CA PHE A 464 9.29 9.29 25.31
C PHE A 464 10.71 8.84 24.92
N VAL A 465 11.07 8.80 23.62
CA VAL A 465 12.40 8.35 23.23
C VAL A 465 13.50 9.36 23.59
N SER A 466 13.26 10.68 23.53
CA SER A 466 14.29 11.67 23.90
C SER A 466 14.40 11.90 25.43
N PRO A 467 15.61 11.79 26.01
CA PRO A 467 15.87 12.09 27.43
C PRO A 467 15.81 13.59 27.76
N VAL A 468 15.67 14.47 26.76
CA VAL A 468 15.42 15.90 26.97
C VAL A 468 14.01 16.12 27.56
N SER A 469 13.02 15.37 27.07
CA SER A 469 11.62 15.47 27.48
C SER A 469 11.16 14.38 28.46
N ASN A 470 11.78 13.20 28.41
CA ASN A 470 11.47 12.09 29.28
C ASN A 470 12.42 12.05 30.49
N LYS A 471 11.93 12.51 31.64
CA LYS A 471 12.66 12.47 32.92
C LYS A 471 12.06 11.43 33.89
N ARG A 472 11.32 10.43 33.36
CA ARG A 472 10.70 9.37 34.17
C ARG A 472 11.75 8.45 34.79
N THR A 473 11.40 7.90 35.95
CA THR A 473 12.19 6.92 36.70
C THR A 473 11.58 5.51 36.73
N ASP A 474 10.46 5.31 36.02
CA ASP A 474 9.81 4.00 35.84
C ASP A 474 10.33 3.25 34.60
N GLU A 475 9.70 2.13 34.23
CA GLU A 475 10.11 1.30 33.10
C GLU A 475 9.98 1.97 31.72
N TYR A 476 9.45 3.19 31.65
CA TYR A 476 9.32 3.99 30.42
C TYR A 476 10.31 5.17 30.35
N GLY A 477 11.28 5.28 31.27
CA GLY A 477 12.33 6.31 31.20
C GLY A 477 13.70 5.88 31.72
N GLY A 478 14.64 6.83 31.71
CA GLY A 478 16.05 6.60 32.01
C GLY A 478 16.81 5.93 30.87
N SER A 479 16.93 4.59 30.92
CA SER A 479 17.72 3.82 29.95
C SER A 479 17.16 3.91 28.52
N PHE A 480 17.99 3.62 27.53
CA PHE A 480 17.56 3.55 26.13
C PHE A 480 16.39 2.58 25.94
N GLU A 481 16.50 1.39 26.53
CA GLU A 481 15.53 0.29 26.43
C GLU A 481 14.17 0.69 27.02
N ASN A 482 14.18 1.43 28.14
CA ASN A 482 12.98 1.96 28.75
C ASN A 482 12.37 3.10 27.92
N ARG A 483 13.20 4.04 27.43
CA ARG A 483 12.75 5.18 26.61
C ARG A 483 12.05 4.74 25.31
N ILE A 484 12.53 3.67 24.66
CA ILE A 484 11.91 3.14 23.44
C ILE A 484 10.72 2.20 23.70
N ARG A 485 10.49 1.77 24.95
CA ARG A 485 9.52 0.73 25.30
C ARG A 485 8.10 1.03 24.80
N PHE A 486 7.61 2.25 25.03
CA PHE A 486 6.28 2.65 24.59
C PHE A 486 6.15 2.62 23.05
N THR A 487 7.19 3.01 22.32
CA THR A 487 7.23 2.94 20.86
C THR A 487 7.16 1.48 20.39
N LEU A 488 7.99 0.59 20.95
CA LEU A 488 7.99 -0.85 20.60
C LEU A 488 6.65 -1.53 20.93
N GLU A 489 6.11 -1.33 22.14
CA GLU A 489 4.81 -1.88 22.52
C GLU A 489 3.67 -1.37 21.63
N THR A 490 3.78 -0.15 21.08
CA THR A 490 2.82 0.41 20.12
C THR A 490 2.99 -0.21 18.73
N VAL A 491 4.24 -0.39 18.27
CA VAL A 491 4.58 -1.11 17.03
C VAL A 491 4.02 -2.52 17.06
N ASP A 492 4.30 -3.29 18.12
CA ASP A 492 3.83 -4.68 18.29
C ASP A 492 2.29 -4.75 18.27
N ALA A 493 1.63 -3.87 19.02
CA ALA A 493 0.18 -3.84 19.12
C ALA A 493 -0.49 -3.50 17.78
N VAL A 494 0.08 -2.58 16.99
CA VAL A 494 -0.40 -2.26 15.64
C VAL A 494 -0.10 -3.42 14.68
N ARG A 495 1.15 -3.91 14.63
CA ARG A 495 1.61 -4.99 13.76
C ARG A 495 0.76 -6.25 13.90
N ALA A 496 0.30 -6.55 15.12
CA ALA A 496 -0.57 -7.69 15.45
C ALA A 496 -2.02 -7.57 14.93
N VAL A 497 -2.46 -6.41 14.45
CA VAL A 497 -3.84 -6.21 13.95
C VAL A 497 -3.95 -5.84 12.47
N ILE A 498 -2.82 -5.69 11.76
CA ILE A 498 -2.77 -5.37 10.33
C ILE A 498 -2.25 -6.56 9.50
N PRO A 499 -2.78 -6.81 8.28
CA PRO A 499 -2.46 -8.00 7.48
C PRO A 499 -0.95 -8.24 7.29
N PRO A 500 -0.46 -9.49 7.33
CA PRO A 500 0.97 -9.79 7.36
C PRO A 500 1.73 -9.38 6.09
N ASP A 501 1.01 -9.10 5.00
CA ASP A 501 1.46 -8.59 3.72
C ASP A 501 1.34 -7.05 3.59
N MET A 502 0.64 -6.38 4.52
CA MET A 502 0.55 -4.92 4.60
C MET A 502 1.83 -4.32 5.23
N PRO A 503 2.50 -3.35 4.57
CA PRO A 503 3.66 -2.68 5.14
C PRO A 503 3.33 -1.86 6.38
N LEU A 504 4.20 -1.94 7.40
CA LEU A 504 4.22 -1.09 8.57
C LEU A 504 5.47 -0.22 8.54
N PHE A 505 5.28 1.09 8.46
CA PHE A 505 6.36 2.07 8.49
C PHE A 505 6.44 2.73 9.87
N LEU A 506 7.62 3.24 10.22
CA LEU A 506 7.78 4.14 11.37
C LEU A 506 8.60 5.35 10.95
N ARG A 507 8.09 6.55 11.25
CA ARG A 507 8.87 7.78 11.11
C ARG A 507 9.69 8.04 12.35
N GLY A 508 11.02 7.94 12.22
CA GLY A 508 12.00 8.10 13.29
C GLY A 508 12.84 9.36 13.16
N ARG A 509 13.62 9.65 14.20
CA ARG A 509 14.64 10.70 14.21
C ARG A 509 16.03 10.12 14.13
N ALA A 510 16.92 10.63 13.27
CA ALA A 510 18.38 10.42 13.35
C ALA A 510 19.15 11.75 13.25
N PHE A 511 20.45 11.73 13.62
CA PHE A 511 21.33 12.90 13.67
C PHE A 511 22.77 12.54 13.26
N ASP A 512 23.81 13.37 13.50
CA ASP A 512 25.16 13.14 12.93
C ASP A 512 26.18 12.50 13.89
N ARG A 513 27.13 11.76 13.31
CA ARG A 513 28.12 10.90 13.98
C ARG A 513 29.46 11.57 14.31
N ILE A 514 29.59 12.88 14.11
CA ILE A 514 30.81 13.64 14.45
C ILE A 514 30.52 14.83 15.38
N SER A 515 29.35 15.48 15.27
CA SER A 515 28.71 16.30 16.33
C SER A 515 27.31 16.79 15.91
N ALA A 516 26.24 16.04 16.17
CA ALA A 516 24.90 16.60 16.46
C ALA A 516 23.90 15.56 17.04
N THR A 517 23.07 16.00 17.98
CA THR A 517 21.93 15.34 18.64
C THR A 517 20.60 15.84 18.05
N ASP A 518 19.53 15.83 18.85
CA ASP A 518 18.36 16.76 18.94
C ASP A 518 18.58 18.26 18.57
N TRP A 519 19.70 18.60 17.92
CA TRP A 519 20.25 19.89 17.51
C TRP A 519 20.57 20.80 18.70
N LEU A 520 21.00 20.20 19.81
CA LEU A 520 21.20 20.88 21.10
C LEU A 520 22.66 21.12 21.49
N GLU A 521 23.66 20.55 20.82
CA GLU A 521 25.09 20.76 21.13
C GLU A 521 25.48 22.24 21.32
N GLU A 522 25.00 23.09 20.42
CA GLU A 522 25.35 24.52 20.42
C GLU A 522 24.63 25.32 21.50
N SER A 523 23.61 24.75 22.16
CA SER A 523 22.72 25.45 23.09
C SER A 523 22.61 24.82 24.49
N LEU A 524 22.84 23.51 24.59
CA LEU A 524 22.79 22.67 25.79
C LEU A 524 23.80 21.50 25.65
N PRO A 525 25.12 21.77 25.57
CA PRO A 525 26.14 20.76 25.27
C PRO A 525 26.21 19.61 26.29
N ASP A 526 25.88 19.89 27.55
CA ASP A 526 25.96 18.94 28.66
C ASP A 526 24.66 18.13 28.89
N GLU A 527 23.57 18.44 28.17
CA GLU A 527 22.29 17.71 28.31
C GLU A 527 22.29 16.39 27.51
N LEU A 528 21.87 15.32 28.19
CA LEU A 528 21.64 14.05 27.52
C LEU A 528 20.47 14.16 26.54
N SER A 529 20.70 13.79 25.29
CA SER A 529 19.81 13.99 24.15
C SER A 529 19.94 12.82 23.15
N TRP A 530 18.96 12.67 22.25
CA TRP A 530 18.92 11.58 21.27
C TRP A 530 19.94 11.81 20.15
N ARG A 531 20.67 10.77 19.73
CA ARG A 531 21.75 10.84 18.71
C ARG A 531 21.51 9.94 17.50
N SER A 532 22.40 10.02 16.51
CA SER A 532 22.44 9.11 15.36
C SER A 532 22.45 7.65 15.80
N GLU A 533 23.32 7.34 16.75
CA GLU A 533 23.62 6.00 17.23
C GLU A 533 22.44 5.35 17.93
N ASP A 534 21.67 6.13 18.71
CA ASP A 534 20.39 5.68 19.28
C ASP A 534 19.41 5.26 18.17
N THR A 535 19.45 5.94 17.03
CA THR A 535 18.54 5.68 15.90
C THR A 535 18.96 4.48 15.09
N VAL A 536 20.25 4.36 14.78
CA VAL A 536 20.80 3.16 14.14
C VAL A 536 20.47 1.95 15.02
N ARG A 537 20.71 2.05 16.34
CA ARG A 537 20.34 1.01 17.31
C ARG A 537 18.84 0.71 17.32
N LEU A 538 17.98 1.74 17.30
CA LEU A 538 16.52 1.56 17.26
C LEU A 538 16.06 0.93 15.94
N ALA A 539 16.62 1.30 14.80
CA ALA A 539 16.22 0.81 13.47
C ALA A 539 16.40 -0.72 13.35
N GLY A 540 17.51 -1.26 13.84
CA GLY A 540 17.72 -2.71 13.90
C GLY A 540 16.67 -3.44 14.76
N ILE A 541 16.31 -2.85 15.91
CA ILE A 541 15.26 -3.39 16.79
C ILE A 541 13.87 -3.30 16.13
N LEU A 542 13.55 -2.18 15.47
CA LEU A 542 12.28 -2.01 14.76
C LEU A 542 12.10 -3.02 13.63
N ALA A 543 13.18 -3.36 12.91
CA ALA A 543 13.17 -4.41 11.90
C ALA A 543 12.83 -5.78 12.51
N ASP A 544 13.46 -6.12 13.65
CA ASP A 544 13.19 -7.38 14.37
C ASP A 544 11.75 -7.43 14.94
N HIS A 545 11.12 -6.27 15.19
CA HIS A 545 9.71 -6.10 15.56
C HIS A 545 8.74 -5.99 14.34
N GLY A 546 9.22 -6.16 13.11
CA GLY A 546 8.39 -6.22 11.90
C GLY A 546 7.97 -4.87 11.31
N VAL A 547 8.72 -3.80 11.58
CA VAL A 547 8.67 -2.55 10.80
C VAL A 547 9.48 -2.74 9.51
N ASP A 548 8.87 -2.37 8.38
CA ASP A 548 9.42 -2.63 7.05
C ASP A 548 10.24 -1.46 6.50
N LEU A 549 9.92 -0.24 6.93
CA LEU A 549 10.59 0.98 6.53
C LEU A 549 10.72 1.95 7.69
N ILE A 550 11.90 2.56 7.82
CA ILE A 550 12.13 3.70 8.69
C ILE A 550 12.26 4.98 7.86
N ASP A 551 11.34 5.93 8.11
CA ASP A 551 11.41 7.26 7.52
C ASP A 551 12.24 8.17 8.41
N VAL A 552 13.40 8.60 7.90
CA VAL A 552 14.42 9.29 8.68
C VAL A 552 14.29 10.81 8.55
N SER A 553 13.92 11.43 9.66
CA SER A 553 13.76 12.88 9.80
C SER A 553 14.55 13.39 11.01
N THR A 554 14.50 14.70 11.32
CA THR A 554 15.23 15.30 12.44
C THR A 554 14.41 16.33 13.24
N GLY A 555 14.91 16.69 14.42
CA GLY A 555 14.46 17.82 15.23
C GLY A 555 13.03 17.77 15.80
N GLY A 556 12.58 18.92 16.30
CA GLY A 556 11.23 19.18 16.80
C GLY A 556 11.03 18.97 18.31
N ILE A 557 12.03 18.46 19.04
CA ILE A 557 11.90 18.10 20.46
C ILE A 557 11.96 19.29 21.42
N HIS A 558 12.79 20.30 21.13
CA HIS A 558 13.13 21.36 22.06
C HIS A 558 13.32 22.70 21.31
N PRO A 559 12.84 23.84 21.85
CA PRO A 559 12.84 25.14 21.16
C PRO A 559 14.23 25.73 20.89
N LEU A 560 15.26 25.33 21.63
CA LEU A 560 16.64 25.81 21.43
C LEU A 560 17.39 25.13 20.27
N GLN A 561 16.76 24.18 19.58
CA GLN A 561 17.36 23.47 18.44
C GLN A 561 17.94 24.39 17.36
N LYS A 562 19.10 24.04 16.80
CA LYS A 562 19.78 24.75 15.71
C LYS A 562 19.88 23.89 14.44
N VAL A 563 18.74 23.72 13.76
CA VAL A 563 18.66 22.88 12.54
C VAL A 563 19.42 23.51 11.38
N LYS A 564 20.38 22.78 10.80
CA LYS A 564 21.12 23.20 9.60
C LYS A 564 20.47 22.60 8.36
N GLY A 565 19.75 23.44 7.61
CA GLY A 565 19.05 23.06 6.38
C GLY A 565 19.95 23.03 5.14
N GLY A 566 19.39 22.58 4.02
CA GLY A 566 20.05 22.50 2.71
C GLY A 566 19.51 21.33 1.86
N PRO A 567 19.79 21.25 0.56
CA PRO A 567 19.29 20.17 -0.29
C PRO A 567 19.67 18.78 0.23
N ALA A 568 18.67 17.91 0.42
CA ALA A 568 18.85 16.56 0.99
C ALA A 568 19.56 16.51 2.36
N TYR A 569 19.44 17.54 3.21
CA TYR A 569 20.21 17.66 4.46
C TYR A 569 20.07 16.51 5.46
N GLN A 570 19.01 15.69 5.36
CA GLN A 570 18.80 14.53 6.25
C GLN A 570 19.28 13.19 5.64
N ALA A 571 19.71 13.18 4.37
CA ALA A 571 20.21 11.99 3.69
C ALA A 571 21.44 11.34 4.35
N PRO A 572 22.40 12.08 4.96
CA PRO A 572 23.49 11.46 5.74
C PRO A 572 22.99 10.63 6.93
N PHE A 573 21.82 10.96 7.48
CA PHE A 573 21.24 10.25 8.62
C PHE A 573 20.53 8.97 8.16
N ALA A 574 19.84 9.01 7.03
CA ALA A 574 19.33 7.83 6.34
C ALA A 574 20.49 6.88 5.95
N GLU A 575 21.59 7.44 5.44
CA GLU A 575 22.80 6.70 5.08
C GLU A 575 23.42 5.97 6.29
N ALA A 576 23.43 6.60 7.46
CA ALA A 576 23.94 5.97 8.70
C ALA A 576 23.12 4.74 9.11
N VAL A 577 21.79 4.79 8.98
CA VAL A 577 20.92 3.63 9.23
C VAL A 577 21.09 2.57 8.15
N LYS A 578 21.03 2.97 6.87
CA LYS A 578 21.10 2.06 5.72
C LYS A 578 22.43 1.30 5.64
N LYS A 579 23.55 1.91 6.02
CA LYS A 579 24.87 1.26 6.10
C LYS A 579 24.93 0.09 7.10
N VAL A 580 24.07 0.08 8.12
CA VAL A 580 24.11 -0.92 9.21
C VAL A 580 22.96 -1.90 9.14
N HIS A 581 21.80 -1.49 8.61
CA HIS A 581 20.56 -2.27 8.62
C HIS A 581 19.79 -2.29 7.29
N GLY A 582 20.36 -1.79 6.18
CA GLY A 582 19.69 -1.76 4.87
C GLY A 582 19.40 -3.14 4.24
N ASP A 583 19.90 -4.22 4.84
CA ASP A 583 19.56 -5.61 4.54
C ASP A 583 18.30 -6.10 5.29
N LYS A 584 17.92 -5.42 6.37
CA LYS A 584 16.79 -5.74 7.25
C LYS A 584 15.59 -4.80 7.11
N ILE A 585 15.83 -3.50 6.91
CA ILE A 585 14.80 -2.46 6.89
C ILE A 585 15.05 -1.49 5.73
N ILE A 586 13.98 -1.14 5.02
CA ILE A 586 14.03 -0.14 3.95
C ILE A 586 14.22 1.25 4.60
N VAL A 587 15.03 2.12 4.01
CA VAL A 587 15.27 3.46 4.56
C VAL A 587 14.82 4.54 3.58
N SER A 588 13.98 5.48 4.01
CA SER A 588 13.68 6.69 3.24
C SER A 588 14.43 7.92 3.76
N THR A 589 14.64 8.88 2.87
CA THR A 589 15.16 10.21 3.21
C THR A 589 14.22 11.31 2.73
N VAL A 590 14.25 12.43 3.45
CA VAL A 590 13.43 13.62 3.20
C VAL A 590 14.21 14.89 3.52
N GLY A 591 13.71 16.07 3.15
CA GLY A 591 14.31 17.37 3.50
C GLY A 591 14.98 18.05 2.30
N ALA A 592 14.35 19.14 1.84
CA ALA A 592 14.72 19.96 0.68
C ALA A 592 15.08 19.14 -0.58
N ILE A 593 14.30 18.09 -0.86
CA ILE A 593 14.37 17.34 -2.12
C ILE A 593 13.38 18.00 -3.09
N THR A 594 13.90 18.90 -3.92
CA THR A 594 13.10 19.78 -4.79
C THR A 594 13.30 19.54 -6.29
N ASP A 595 14.26 18.70 -6.68
CA ASP A 595 14.59 18.36 -8.07
C ASP A 595 14.96 16.88 -8.23
N GLY A 596 14.73 16.33 -9.43
CA GLY A 596 14.94 14.93 -9.75
C GLY A 596 16.41 14.49 -9.68
N LYS A 597 17.35 15.42 -9.91
CA LYS A 597 18.79 15.12 -9.84
C LYS A 597 19.23 14.95 -8.39
N THR A 598 18.76 15.78 -7.47
CA THR A 598 19.00 15.64 -6.03
C THR A 598 18.37 14.37 -5.48
N ALA A 599 17.13 14.07 -5.88
CA ALA A 599 16.46 12.82 -5.58
C ALA A 599 17.27 11.58 -6.03
N GLN A 600 17.66 11.51 -7.31
CA GLN A 600 18.43 10.40 -7.86
C GLN A 600 19.81 10.26 -7.18
N ARG A 601 20.53 11.37 -6.93
CA ARG A 601 21.83 11.34 -6.24
C ARG A 601 21.77 10.73 -4.83
N CYS A 602 20.66 10.86 -4.11
CA CYS A 602 20.50 10.22 -2.79
C CYS A 602 20.46 8.68 -2.91
N LEU A 603 19.82 8.17 -3.97
CA LEU A 603 19.73 6.73 -4.22
C LEU A 603 21.05 6.17 -4.79
N ASP A 604 21.69 6.88 -5.72
CA ASP A 604 22.98 6.47 -6.32
C ASP A 604 24.10 6.35 -5.28
N LYS A 605 24.11 7.24 -4.30
CA LYS A 605 25.04 7.20 -3.16
C LYS A 605 24.70 6.13 -2.11
N GLY A 606 23.59 5.40 -2.28
CA GLY A 606 23.11 4.41 -1.31
C GLY A 606 22.61 5.01 0.01
N GLN A 607 22.26 6.30 0.05
CA GLN A 607 21.83 6.98 1.27
C GLN A 607 20.41 6.61 1.70
N ALA A 608 19.56 6.24 0.74
CA ALA A 608 18.21 5.76 0.96
C ALA A 608 17.81 4.73 -0.10
N ASP A 609 16.69 4.05 0.10
CA ASP A 609 15.99 3.22 -0.88
C ASP A 609 14.89 3.99 -1.60
N VAL A 610 14.33 5.00 -0.93
CA VAL A 610 13.21 5.82 -1.36
C VAL A 610 13.50 7.27 -0.98
N VAL A 611 13.08 8.22 -1.82
CA VAL A 611 13.08 9.64 -1.45
C VAL A 611 11.65 10.12 -1.25
N MET A 612 11.48 11.00 -0.28
CA MET A 612 10.20 11.63 0.00
C MET A 612 10.31 13.15 -0.08
N ALA A 613 9.25 13.78 -0.56
CA ALA A 613 9.14 15.24 -0.65
C ALA A 613 7.79 15.72 -0.11
N GLY A 614 7.76 16.94 0.43
CA GLY A 614 6.54 17.56 0.98
C GLY A 614 6.23 18.91 0.36
N ARG A 615 6.96 19.96 0.76
CA ARG A 615 6.69 21.34 0.26
C ARG A 615 6.82 21.47 -1.25
N ALA A 616 7.68 20.66 -1.88
CA ALA A 616 7.81 20.59 -3.32
C ALA A 616 6.51 20.10 -4.00
N PHE A 617 5.81 19.13 -3.40
CA PHE A 617 4.49 18.68 -3.88
C PHE A 617 3.36 19.68 -3.58
N GLN A 618 3.41 20.39 -2.45
CA GLN A 618 2.47 21.48 -2.17
C GLN A 618 2.55 22.60 -3.22
N LYS A 619 3.78 22.95 -3.63
CA LYS A 619 4.02 23.92 -4.70
C LYS A 619 3.69 23.36 -6.09
N ASN A 620 3.93 22.08 -6.32
CA ASN A 620 3.74 21.43 -7.60
C ASN A 620 3.22 19.98 -7.41
N PRO A 621 1.89 19.74 -7.52
CA PRO A 621 1.34 18.39 -7.50
C PRO A 621 1.92 17.47 -8.60
N GLY A 622 2.42 18.07 -9.70
CA GLY A 622 3.13 17.40 -10.79
C GLY A 622 4.60 17.08 -10.54
N LEU A 623 5.10 17.08 -9.29
CA LEU A 623 6.53 16.95 -8.99
C LEU A 623 7.21 15.72 -9.62
N VAL A 624 6.52 14.58 -9.69
CA VAL A 624 7.02 13.34 -10.32
C VAL A 624 7.30 13.55 -11.81
N TRP A 625 6.47 14.33 -12.49
CA TRP A 625 6.67 14.70 -13.89
C TRP A 625 7.89 15.62 -14.03
N GLN A 626 8.03 16.64 -13.17
CA GLN A 626 9.23 17.49 -13.14
C GLN A 626 10.50 16.66 -12.94
N PHE A 627 10.48 15.69 -12.02
CA PHE A 627 11.64 14.82 -11.77
C PHE A 627 11.95 13.89 -12.95
N ALA A 628 10.93 13.55 -13.74
CA ALA A 628 11.11 12.79 -14.97
C ALA A 628 11.79 13.64 -16.04
N GLU A 629 11.34 14.90 -16.22
CA GLU A 629 11.96 15.89 -17.12
C GLU A 629 13.42 16.19 -16.71
N ASP A 630 13.68 16.39 -15.41
CA ASP A 630 15.03 16.64 -14.85
C ASP A 630 16.04 15.52 -15.16
N LEU A 631 15.54 14.28 -15.37
CA LEU A 631 16.33 13.08 -15.63
C LEU A 631 16.17 12.53 -17.07
N GLY A 632 15.37 13.17 -17.93
CA GLY A 632 15.09 12.70 -19.29
C GLY A 632 14.27 11.40 -19.39
N VAL A 633 13.48 11.07 -18.36
CA VAL A 633 12.67 9.85 -18.28
C VAL A 633 11.30 10.08 -18.91
N THR A 634 10.87 9.19 -19.81
CA THR A 634 9.46 9.16 -20.24
C THR A 634 8.64 8.39 -19.22
N ILE A 635 7.63 9.03 -18.63
CA ILE A 635 6.67 8.40 -17.70
C ILE A 635 5.29 8.21 -18.33
N THR A 636 4.54 7.23 -17.85
CA THR A 636 3.08 7.14 -18.05
C THR A 636 2.41 8.31 -17.30
N VAL A 637 1.40 8.90 -17.91
CA VAL A 637 0.60 9.99 -17.32
C VAL A 637 -0.86 9.55 -17.35
N ALA A 638 -1.66 9.99 -16.37
CA ALA A 638 -3.09 9.68 -16.33
C ALA A 638 -3.77 9.97 -17.69
N HIS A 639 -4.50 8.99 -18.25
CA HIS A 639 -4.90 9.00 -19.67
C HIS A 639 -5.71 10.25 -20.07
N GLN A 640 -6.52 10.77 -19.15
CA GLN A 640 -7.35 11.97 -19.28
C GLN A 640 -6.51 13.26 -19.48
N ILE A 641 -5.25 13.24 -19.04
CA ILE A 641 -4.27 14.34 -19.13
C ILE A 641 -3.29 14.07 -20.28
N GLU A 642 -2.80 12.83 -20.41
CA GLU A 642 -1.73 12.43 -21.32
C GLU A 642 -1.95 12.84 -22.78
N TRP A 643 -3.19 12.71 -23.29
CA TRP A 643 -3.51 12.96 -24.70
C TRP A 643 -3.24 14.41 -25.15
N GLY A 644 -3.26 15.38 -24.22
CA GLY A 644 -2.95 16.78 -24.51
C GLY A 644 -1.46 17.03 -24.78
N PHE A 645 -0.59 16.15 -24.28
CA PHE A 645 0.88 16.26 -24.37
C PHE A 645 1.49 15.23 -25.32
N LYS A 646 0.90 14.04 -25.43
CA LYS A 646 1.38 12.92 -26.28
C LYS A 646 0.47 12.59 -27.47
N GLY A 647 -0.53 13.43 -27.75
CA GLY A 647 -1.45 13.27 -28.89
C GLY A 647 -2.51 12.18 -28.69
N ARG A 648 -3.30 11.92 -29.75
CA ARG A 648 -4.55 11.17 -29.67
C ARG A 648 -4.35 9.69 -30.01
N GLY A 649 -4.45 8.81 -29.00
CA GLY A 649 -4.48 7.35 -29.20
C GLY A 649 -3.24 6.82 -29.92
N LYS A 650 -3.43 6.08 -31.03
CA LYS A 650 -2.31 5.59 -31.87
C LYS A 650 -1.69 6.66 -32.78
N VAL A 651 -2.23 7.88 -32.81
CA VAL A 651 -1.73 9.02 -33.62
C VAL A 651 -1.15 10.09 -32.68
N GLY A 652 0.09 9.88 -32.27
CA GLY A 652 0.81 10.84 -31.42
C GLY A 652 1.88 10.25 -30.50
N ARG A 653 1.77 8.96 -30.11
CA ARG A 653 2.70 8.25 -29.20
C ARG A 653 4.10 7.98 -29.77
N LYS A 654 4.71 8.93 -30.50
CA LYS A 654 6.16 9.12 -30.39
C LYS A 654 6.39 9.94 -29.13
N ALA A 655 7.35 9.55 -28.29
CA ALA A 655 7.70 10.33 -27.11
C ALA A 655 7.96 11.78 -27.54
N ALA A 656 7.14 12.71 -27.05
CA ALA A 656 7.39 14.12 -27.24
C ALA A 656 8.68 14.44 -26.48
N ARG A 657 9.76 14.71 -27.21
CA ARG A 657 10.90 15.44 -26.65
C ARG A 657 10.43 16.87 -26.44
N LEU A 658 9.91 17.12 -25.25
CA LEU A 658 9.79 18.46 -24.67
C LEU A 658 11.08 18.74 -23.88
#